data_AF-A0A0G1HCC8-F1
#
_entry.id   AF-A0A0G1HCC8-F1
#
_cell.length_a   1.000
_cell.length_b   1.000
_cell.length_c   1.000
_cell.angle_alpha   90.00
_cell.angle_beta   90.00
_cell.angle_gamma   90.00
#
_symmetry.space_group_name_H-M   'P 1'
#
loop_
_entity.id
_entity.type
_entity.pdbx_description
1 polymer ?
#
loop_
_entity_poly.entity_id
_entity_poly.type
_entity_poly.pdbx_seq_one_letter_code
_entity_poly.pdbx_strand_id
1 'polypeptide(L)'
;MSRKYFVILGLFLAAGFLFLNVNVTNAYTYTWTGGGDRISWTDPANWGNTGVSNYPGASTTDDVTIGEQTAGATGGGNVVVRATTTLAGSLGSLTIGTGGSDGGPMLILANGVTLRASTTVRLVGTSTLKLGDSTYGSGTLQLSNATTNAVPFQFGTTTTAFTAATGTVTFTGTGGNIVVATTTYYNLTFTPTSTAAISSYRFNMGGSTCSTTTGCTATTTVSNALTLNEYAQANFSTVAVVLSGSGTVFSKANGTFVANGALVKYTNASAATDVASGTYDNLVISGASITKTLLGNATATSTVAIESGTLALTTYTFEVSGSAYTNSDTVTRTTGKIVKASSSQFDDGSGTAKSSFAGDSRDTVSVQVTDTSLNFDAATAETQSVTITATSGLIDGETVTLTETTVSSGIFRGGVQFQLSGSDVSGKLDYQGPGTLSYAYTDSQDSSDTGSGTGSFTGTAPGGGGGGGGAVAATPAVPATPATPATPTETPATPAIPATPATPAAPSLDNVQTKIASVVAKVAALTKNSPAADIAAVQAEIVAILNDIKAIQAAQPAPAGVALGFNFVRPLALGLSHGDVRKLQEALKTDSLVYPEGRVTGYFGSLTLKAVQKFQEKYSIASSGEPGYGNVGPKTREKLNELYGK
;
A
#
# COMPACT_ATOMS: atom_id res chain seq x y z
N MET A 1 -71.11 48.55 -46.94
CA MET A 1 -70.09 47.46 -47.00
C MET A 1 -69.39 47.40 -45.65
N SER A 2 -68.96 46.28 -45.07
CA SER A 2 -69.27 44.86 -45.30
C SER A 2 -69.08 44.12 -43.95
N ARG A 3 -70.05 43.31 -43.52
CA ARG A 3 -69.97 42.56 -42.24
C ARG A 3 -68.84 41.50 -42.19
N LYS A 4 -68.11 41.28 -43.29
CA LYS A 4 -67.00 40.31 -43.37
C LYS A 4 -65.68 40.80 -42.77
N TYR A 5 -65.47 42.10 -42.54
CA TYR A 5 -64.19 42.61 -42.02
C TYR A 5 -64.06 42.59 -40.48
N PHE A 6 -65.16 42.73 -39.74
CA PHE A 6 -65.12 42.69 -38.26
C PHE A 6 -64.70 41.32 -37.71
N VAL A 7 -65.05 40.23 -38.40
CA VAL A 7 -64.64 38.87 -38.04
C VAL A 7 -63.12 38.68 -38.20
N ILE A 8 -62.53 39.29 -39.23
CA ILE A 8 -61.08 39.18 -39.51
C ILE A 8 -60.28 39.97 -38.46
N LEU A 9 -60.72 41.17 -38.08
CA LEU A 9 -60.04 41.94 -37.03
C LEU A 9 -60.08 41.23 -35.67
N GLY A 10 -61.20 40.58 -35.32
CA GLY A 10 -61.31 39.73 -34.13
C GLY A 10 -60.37 38.52 -34.17
N LEU A 11 -60.22 37.87 -35.33
CA LEU A 11 -59.31 36.73 -35.51
C LEU A 11 -57.82 37.11 -35.38
N PHE A 12 -57.41 38.30 -35.83
CA PHE A 12 -56.02 38.76 -35.63
C PHE A 12 -55.71 39.13 -34.17
N LEU A 13 -56.68 39.70 -33.44
CA LEU A 13 -56.54 39.91 -31.98
C LEU A 13 -56.50 38.59 -31.20
N ALA A 14 -57.27 37.58 -31.60
CA ALA A 14 -57.21 36.24 -31.01
C ALA A 14 -55.87 35.52 -31.30
N ALA A 15 -55.35 35.64 -32.53
CA ALA A 15 -54.06 35.05 -32.90
C ALA A 15 -52.86 35.71 -32.19
N GLY A 16 -52.90 37.04 -31.98
CA GLY A 16 -51.85 37.78 -31.29
C GLY A 16 -51.66 37.35 -29.83
N PHE A 17 -52.74 36.97 -29.13
CA PHE A 17 -52.66 36.44 -27.77
C PHE A 17 -52.25 34.97 -27.68
N LEU A 18 -52.31 34.21 -28.77
CA LEU A 18 -51.96 32.78 -28.77
C LEU A 18 -50.46 32.51 -29.01
N PHE A 19 -49.70 33.51 -29.48
CA PHE A 19 -48.26 33.39 -29.75
C PHE A 19 -47.36 34.21 -28.81
N LEU A 20 -47.90 34.96 -27.85
CA LEU A 20 -47.14 35.36 -26.66
C LEU A 20 -47.14 34.26 -25.58
N ASN A 21 -46.83 33.04 -25.99
CA ASN A 21 -46.33 32.02 -25.07
C ASN A 21 -44.85 32.30 -24.75
N VAL A 22 -44.58 33.54 -24.32
CA VAL A 22 -43.37 33.86 -23.58
C VAL A 22 -43.56 33.18 -22.24
N ASN A 23 -42.96 32.00 -22.08
CA ASN A 23 -42.71 31.43 -20.76
C ASN A 23 -41.79 32.41 -20.03
N VAL A 24 -42.37 33.39 -19.34
CA VAL A 24 -41.65 34.27 -18.43
C VAL A 24 -41.32 33.41 -17.22
N THR A 25 -40.19 32.73 -17.28
CA THR A 25 -39.62 31.84 -16.26
C THR A 25 -39.18 32.65 -15.04
N ASN A 26 -40.15 33.27 -14.39
CA ASN A 26 -40.00 34.07 -13.18
C ASN A 26 -39.60 33.16 -12.02
N ALA A 27 -38.29 32.99 -11.82
CA ALA A 27 -37.73 32.24 -10.71
C ALA A 27 -38.00 32.97 -9.38
N TYR A 28 -39.16 32.67 -8.77
CA TYR A 28 -39.56 33.22 -7.48
C TYR A 28 -38.46 32.94 -6.43
N THR A 29 -37.91 34.02 -5.88
CA THR A 29 -36.82 33.97 -4.89
C THR A 29 -37.37 34.34 -3.53
N TYR A 30 -37.61 33.34 -2.68
CA TYR A 30 -38.10 33.56 -1.32
C TYR A 30 -36.92 33.90 -0.41
N THR A 31 -36.97 35.08 0.22
CA THR A 31 -35.90 35.59 1.09
C THR A 31 -36.39 35.69 2.53
N TRP A 32 -35.76 34.94 3.43
CA TRP A 32 -35.96 35.09 4.88
C TRP A 32 -34.87 35.99 5.46
N THR A 33 -35.23 36.88 6.40
CA THR A 33 -34.37 37.98 6.90
C THR A 33 -34.18 38.02 8.42
N GLY A 34 -34.65 37.01 9.16
CA GLY A 34 -34.17 36.73 10.53
C GLY A 34 -34.62 37.68 11.65
N GLY A 35 -35.77 38.36 11.53
CA GLY A 35 -36.36 39.19 12.60
C GLY A 35 -37.81 38.80 12.92
N GLY A 36 -38.04 38.18 14.08
CA GLY A 36 -39.36 37.73 14.55
C GLY A 36 -39.24 36.63 15.62
N ASP A 37 -40.25 36.48 16.47
CA ASP A 37 -40.20 35.54 17.61
C ASP A 37 -40.56 34.09 17.21
N ARG A 38 -40.43 33.18 18.16
CA ARG A 38 -40.21 31.75 17.94
C ARG A 38 -41.43 30.96 17.44
N ILE A 39 -41.20 30.34 16.26
CA ILE A 39 -41.84 29.13 15.73
C ILE A 39 -43.30 29.31 15.29
N SER A 40 -43.52 29.35 13.97
CA SER A 40 -44.72 28.74 13.35
C SER A 40 -44.52 28.30 11.88
N TRP A 41 -44.21 27.00 11.69
CA TRP A 41 -44.48 26.07 10.51
C TRP A 41 -46.95 24.36 10.04
N THR A 42 -48.28 24.71 10.23
CA THR A 42 -49.55 23.99 10.11
C THR A 42 -50.37 24.71 9.06
N ASP A 43 -50.18 24.33 7.79
CA ASP A 43 -51.23 24.44 6.79
C ASP A 43 -51.54 23.05 6.22
N PRO A 44 -52.47 22.30 6.84
CA PRO A 44 -52.94 21.02 6.31
C PRO A 44 -54.00 21.17 5.21
N ALA A 45 -54.36 22.40 4.81
CA ALA A 45 -55.57 22.67 4.04
C ALA A 45 -55.32 23.11 2.59
N ASN A 46 -54.14 23.64 2.27
CA ASN A 46 -53.96 24.46 1.07
C ASN A 46 -53.22 23.79 -0.10
N TRP A 47 -53.61 22.55 -0.42
CA TRP A 47 -53.41 21.97 -1.76
C TRP A 47 -54.62 22.19 -2.69
N GLY A 48 -55.56 23.06 -2.29
CA GLY A 48 -56.70 23.44 -3.11
C GLY A 48 -57.36 24.75 -2.69
N ASN A 49 -57.33 25.71 -3.63
CA ASN A 49 -58.15 26.94 -3.70
C ASN A 49 -57.62 28.21 -3.01
N THR A 50 -58.07 29.37 -3.51
CA THR A 50 -57.45 30.67 -3.26
C THR A 50 -57.85 31.31 -1.92
N GLY A 51 -56.90 31.47 -0.99
CA GLY A 51 -57.11 32.30 0.21
C GLY A 51 -55.99 32.23 1.25
N VAL A 52 -55.41 33.39 1.56
CA VAL A 52 -54.63 33.77 2.76
C VAL A 52 -54.12 32.68 3.74
N SER A 53 -52.80 32.48 3.69
CA SER A 53 -51.86 32.32 4.82
C SER A 53 -52.19 31.38 6.01
N ASN A 54 -51.43 30.29 6.12
CA ASN A 54 -51.21 29.51 7.35
C ASN A 54 -49.76 28.98 7.37
N TYR A 55 -49.10 28.86 8.54
CA TYR A 55 -47.81 28.15 8.70
C TYR A 55 -47.53 27.65 10.16
N PRO A 56 -46.68 26.61 10.33
CA PRO A 56 -46.24 25.42 11.90
C PRO A 56 -45.87 25.70 13.39
N GLY A 57 -46.81 26.02 14.29
CA GLY A 57 -46.52 25.96 15.75
C GLY A 57 -45.97 24.57 16.18
N ALA A 58 -44.80 24.42 16.81
CA ALA A 58 -44.39 24.91 18.14
C ALA A 58 -44.71 23.96 19.31
N SER A 59 -44.12 22.75 19.35
CA SER A 59 -43.71 22.08 20.61
C SER A 59 -42.98 20.73 20.44
N THR A 60 -42.99 20.10 19.26
CA THR A 60 -42.41 18.78 18.99
C THR A 60 -41.12 18.80 18.15
N THR A 61 -40.38 17.69 18.14
CA THR A 61 -39.09 17.52 17.44
C THR A 61 -39.30 17.18 15.96
N ASP A 62 -39.89 18.11 15.22
CA ASP A 62 -40.48 17.82 13.91
C ASP A 62 -39.51 18.06 12.73
N ASP A 63 -39.69 17.27 11.67
CA ASP A 63 -38.93 17.38 10.42
C ASP A 63 -39.41 18.54 9.55
N VAL A 64 -38.48 19.35 9.04
CA VAL A 64 -38.80 20.43 8.10
C VAL A 64 -38.68 19.91 6.66
N THR A 65 -39.81 19.74 5.99
CA THR A 65 -39.85 19.37 4.57
C THR A 65 -40.25 20.57 3.72
N ILE A 66 -39.40 20.97 2.78
CA ILE A 66 -39.72 21.99 1.77
C ILE A 66 -40.28 21.27 0.55
N GLY A 67 -41.59 21.40 0.34
CA GLY A 67 -42.36 20.64 -0.65
C GLY A 67 -42.29 21.15 -2.10
N GLU A 68 -42.97 20.42 -2.99
CA GLU A 68 -42.84 20.55 -4.45
C GLU A 68 -43.44 21.83 -5.07
N GLN A 69 -42.91 22.22 -6.23
CA GLN A 69 -43.72 22.86 -7.26
C GLN A 69 -44.53 21.79 -8.00
N THR A 70 -45.84 22.03 -8.17
CA THR A 70 -46.73 21.13 -8.91
C THR A 70 -46.38 21.08 -10.41
N ALA A 71 -46.54 19.89 -10.99
CA ALA A 71 -46.28 19.63 -12.41
C ALA A 71 -47.11 20.57 -13.30
N GLY A 72 -46.42 21.47 -14.00
CA GLY A 72 -47.01 22.57 -14.78
C GLY A 72 -46.32 23.92 -14.53
N ALA A 73 -45.69 24.10 -13.37
CA ALA A 73 -44.83 25.25 -13.10
C ALA A 73 -43.44 25.06 -13.73
N THR A 74 -43.22 25.66 -14.92
CA THR A 74 -41.91 25.69 -15.58
C THR A 74 -40.99 26.75 -14.95
N GLY A 75 -40.42 26.45 -13.77
CA GLY A 75 -39.36 27.29 -13.19
C GLY A 75 -39.18 27.11 -11.68
N GLY A 76 -38.27 26.22 -11.29
CA GLY A 76 -37.89 25.98 -9.89
C GLY A 76 -37.45 27.26 -9.18
N GLY A 77 -38.11 27.59 -8.07
CA GLY A 77 -37.77 28.74 -7.23
C GLY A 77 -36.58 28.49 -6.33
N ASN A 78 -35.81 29.54 -6.05
CA ASN A 78 -34.67 29.47 -5.11
C ASN A 78 -35.12 29.84 -3.70
N VAL A 79 -34.72 29.05 -2.71
CA VAL A 79 -34.96 29.32 -1.28
C VAL A 79 -33.69 29.94 -0.69
N VAL A 80 -33.76 31.19 -0.25
CA VAL A 80 -32.59 31.95 0.21
C VAL A 80 -32.72 32.27 1.70
N VAL A 81 -31.93 31.54 2.50
CA VAL A 81 -31.85 31.73 3.96
C VAL A 81 -30.71 32.70 4.25
N ARG A 82 -31.04 33.95 4.56
CA ARG A 82 -30.10 34.96 5.07
C ARG A 82 -30.25 35.04 6.58
N ALA A 83 -29.14 34.91 7.32
CA ALA A 83 -29.19 34.94 8.79
C ALA A 83 -27.96 35.62 9.38
N THR A 84 -28.20 36.59 10.27
CA THR A 84 -27.26 37.01 11.32
C THR A 84 -27.43 36.16 12.59
N THR A 85 -28.16 35.04 12.50
CA THR A 85 -28.67 34.26 13.63
C THR A 85 -28.42 32.76 13.43
N THR A 86 -27.99 32.08 14.49
CA THR A 86 -27.88 30.61 14.51
C THR A 86 -29.27 29.98 14.52
N LEU A 87 -29.52 28.91 13.75
CA LEU A 87 -30.71 28.09 13.96
C LEU A 87 -30.62 27.45 15.36
N ALA A 88 -31.57 27.81 16.23
CA ALA A 88 -31.53 27.51 17.66
C ALA A 88 -32.63 26.51 18.06
N GLY A 89 -32.47 25.26 17.63
CA GLY A 89 -33.32 24.12 17.97
C GLY A 89 -32.65 22.79 17.58
N SER A 90 -33.29 21.68 17.92
CA SER A 90 -32.88 20.34 17.45
C SER A 90 -33.77 19.95 16.26
N LEU A 91 -33.30 20.23 15.04
CA LEU A 91 -33.94 19.75 13.82
C LEU A 91 -33.57 18.28 13.62
N GLY A 92 -34.58 17.39 13.51
CA GLY A 92 -34.35 15.98 13.18
C GLY A 92 -33.77 15.85 11.77
N SER A 93 -34.58 16.26 10.78
CA SER A 93 -34.13 16.44 9.40
C SER A 93 -34.67 17.69 8.72
N LEU A 94 -33.96 18.10 7.66
CA LEU A 94 -34.35 19.08 6.68
C LEU A 94 -34.32 18.41 5.30
N THR A 95 -35.49 18.14 4.71
CA THR A 95 -35.61 17.54 3.37
C THR A 95 -35.94 18.61 2.32
N ILE A 96 -35.21 18.58 1.19
CA ILE A 96 -35.38 19.47 0.03
C ILE A 96 -35.46 18.58 -1.22
N GLY A 97 -36.52 18.69 -2.03
CA GLY A 97 -36.71 17.78 -3.16
C GLY A 97 -37.71 18.21 -4.23
N THR A 98 -37.64 17.54 -5.37
CA THR A 98 -38.62 17.58 -6.49
C THR A 98 -38.83 16.19 -7.07
N GLY A 99 -40.06 15.85 -7.46
CA GLY A 99 -40.39 14.66 -8.25
C GLY A 99 -40.22 14.82 -9.77
N GLY A 100 -39.78 15.98 -10.26
CA GLY A 100 -39.66 16.32 -11.69
C GLY A 100 -38.24 16.24 -12.27
N SER A 101 -38.15 16.15 -13.60
CA SER A 101 -36.88 16.04 -14.34
C SER A 101 -36.05 17.34 -14.35
N ASP A 102 -36.70 18.49 -14.31
CA ASP A 102 -36.08 19.78 -14.61
C ASP A 102 -35.92 20.63 -13.34
N GLY A 103 -34.69 21.11 -13.10
CA GLY A 103 -34.41 22.26 -12.24
C GLY A 103 -34.92 22.20 -10.79
N GLY A 104 -34.47 21.22 -10.01
CA GLY A 104 -34.78 21.14 -8.58
C GLY A 104 -34.30 22.36 -7.77
N PRO A 105 -34.96 22.69 -6.65
CA PRO A 105 -34.75 23.92 -5.90
C PRO A 105 -33.32 24.06 -5.38
N MET A 106 -32.78 25.28 -5.45
CA MET A 106 -31.54 25.64 -4.79
C MET A 106 -31.83 26.18 -3.39
N LEU A 107 -31.34 25.50 -2.35
CA LEU A 107 -31.26 26.08 -1.02
C LEU A 107 -29.93 26.85 -0.92
N ILE A 108 -30.01 28.17 -0.80
CA ILE A 108 -28.84 29.02 -0.57
C ILE A 108 -28.78 29.37 0.92
N LEU A 109 -27.74 28.87 1.60
CA LEU A 109 -27.39 29.26 2.97
C LEU A 109 -26.33 30.38 2.91
N ALA A 110 -26.65 31.55 3.45
CA ALA A 110 -25.74 32.68 3.46
C ALA A 110 -24.56 32.53 4.44
N ASN A 111 -23.54 33.36 4.25
CA ASN A 111 -22.46 33.59 5.22
C ASN A 111 -23.06 33.84 6.63
N GLY A 112 -22.49 33.20 7.65
CA GLY A 112 -22.97 33.26 9.05
C GLY A 112 -23.96 32.17 9.47
N VAL A 113 -24.52 31.39 8.53
CA VAL A 113 -25.38 30.24 8.88
C VAL A 113 -24.53 29.07 9.42
N THR A 114 -24.79 28.68 10.67
CA THR A 114 -24.23 27.46 11.29
C THR A 114 -25.32 26.42 11.48
N LEU A 115 -25.13 25.23 10.92
CA LEU A 115 -25.99 24.06 11.19
C LEU A 115 -25.49 23.32 12.44
N ARG A 116 -26.40 23.07 13.39
CA ARG A 116 -26.10 22.51 14.71
C ARG A 116 -25.97 20.99 14.70
N ALA A 117 -25.28 20.50 15.74
CA ALA A 117 -25.19 19.10 16.12
C ALA A 117 -26.50 18.31 15.88
N SER A 118 -26.36 17.13 15.29
CA SER A 118 -27.44 16.16 15.01
C SER A 118 -28.42 16.50 13.88
N THR A 119 -28.30 17.65 13.20
CA THR A 119 -29.19 17.97 12.06
C THR A 119 -28.88 17.08 10.84
N THR A 120 -29.87 16.31 10.36
CA THR A 120 -29.75 15.60 9.08
C THR A 120 -30.28 16.44 7.92
N VAL A 121 -29.42 16.93 7.03
CA VAL A 121 -29.87 17.63 5.82
C VAL A 121 -29.90 16.63 4.66
N ARG A 122 -31.05 16.46 4.00
CA ARG A 122 -31.24 15.51 2.89
C ARG A 122 -31.75 16.20 1.64
N LEU A 123 -30.92 16.21 0.60
CA LEU A 123 -31.30 16.67 -0.73
C LEU A 123 -31.75 15.49 -1.60
N VAL A 124 -32.85 15.68 -2.32
CA VAL A 124 -33.52 14.67 -3.14
C VAL A 124 -33.80 15.22 -4.54
N GLY A 125 -33.84 14.33 -5.53
CA GLY A 125 -34.09 14.70 -6.93
C GLY A 125 -32.96 15.57 -7.49
N THR A 126 -33.31 16.61 -8.24
CA THR A 126 -32.36 17.52 -8.90
C THR A 126 -31.95 18.73 -8.05
N SER A 127 -32.29 18.73 -6.75
CA SER A 127 -32.01 19.83 -5.81
C SER A 127 -30.52 20.12 -5.61
N THR A 128 -30.19 21.38 -5.26
CA THR A 128 -28.81 21.82 -5.00
C THR A 128 -28.67 22.58 -3.68
N LEU A 129 -27.70 22.20 -2.84
CA LEU A 129 -27.32 22.94 -1.63
C LEU A 129 -26.17 23.86 -1.99
N LYS A 130 -26.38 25.17 -1.87
CA LYS A 130 -25.36 26.18 -2.12
C LYS A 130 -24.98 26.89 -0.82
N LEU A 131 -23.70 26.81 -0.44
CA LEU A 131 -23.18 27.48 0.74
C LEU A 131 -22.42 28.77 0.38
N GLY A 132 -22.58 29.80 1.20
CA GLY A 132 -21.62 30.89 1.32
C GLY A 132 -20.43 30.50 2.21
N ASP A 133 -19.82 31.48 2.88
CA ASP A 133 -18.80 31.24 3.89
C ASP A 133 -19.48 30.69 5.17
N SER A 134 -19.70 29.38 5.21
CA SER A 134 -20.59 28.72 6.18
C SER A 134 -19.97 27.42 6.70
N THR A 135 -19.88 27.27 8.03
CA THR A 135 -19.31 26.09 8.69
C THR A 135 -20.38 25.03 8.99
N TYR A 136 -20.08 23.76 8.73
CA TYR A 136 -20.97 22.64 9.07
C TYR A 136 -20.54 21.96 10.38
N GLY A 137 -21.49 21.76 11.29
CA GLY A 137 -21.24 21.15 12.60
C GLY A 137 -21.08 19.62 12.56
N SER A 138 -21.43 18.97 13.67
CA SER A 138 -21.69 17.53 13.73
C SER A 138 -23.07 17.21 13.17
N GLY A 139 -23.20 16.09 12.47
CA GLY A 139 -24.45 15.67 11.81
C GLY A 139 -24.18 14.84 10.56
N THR A 140 -25.23 14.57 9.80
CA THR A 140 -25.15 13.87 8.51
C THR A 140 -25.74 14.74 7.39
N LEU A 141 -24.94 15.06 6.37
CA LEU A 141 -25.39 15.71 5.14
C LEU A 141 -25.55 14.62 4.07
N GLN A 142 -26.80 14.28 3.73
CA GLN A 142 -27.12 13.33 2.66
C GLN A 142 -27.45 14.07 1.36
N LEU A 143 -26.66 13.82 0.33
CA LEU A 143 -26.80 14.41 -0.99
C LEU A 143 -27.24 13.29 -1.95
N SER A 144 -28.52 13.25 -2.32
CA SER A 144 -29.05 12.28 -3.28
C SER A 144 -29.43 12.95 -4.59
N ASN A 145 -29.06 12.36 -5.72
CA ASN A 145 -29.50 12.80 -7.03
C ASN A 145 -29.68 11.60 -7.98
N ALA A 146 -30.60 11.74 -8.95
CA ALA A 146 -30.96 10.71 -9.92
C ALA A 146 -30.46 11.01 -11.35
N THR A 147 -29.86 12.18 -11.61
CA THR A 147 -29.43 12.59 -12.95
C THR A 147 -27.91 12.53 -13.16
N THR A 148 -27.51 12.41 -14.43
CA THR A 148 -26.10 12.39 -14.84
C THR A 148 -25.49 13.80 -14.82
N ASN A 149 -24.21 13.91 -14.42
CA ASN A 149 -23.49 15.16 -14.23
C ASN A 149 -24.11 16.09 -13.17
N ALA A 150 -24.86 15.51 -12.22
CA ALA A 150 -25.47 16.21 -11.09
C ALA A 150 -24.43 16.91 -10.21
N VAL A 151 -24.72 18.15 -9.79
CA VAL A 151 -23.87 18.94 -8.87
C VAL A 151 -24.68 19.30 -7.60
N PRO A 152 -25.03 18.32 -6.75
CA PRO A 152 -25.99 18.51 -5.64
C PRO A 152 -25.47 19.40 -4.51
N PHE A 153 -24.18 19.73 -4.50
CA PHE A 153 -23.53 20.57 -3.51
C PHE A 153 -22.59 21.56 -4.20
N GLN A 154 -22.77 22.85 -3.95
CA GLN A 154 -22.10 23.94 -4.64
C GLN A 154 -21.65 25.05 -3.70
N PHE A 155 -20.71 25.85 -4.18
CA PHE A 155 -20.14 26.99 -3.47
C PHE A 155 -20.55 28.33 -4.06
N GLY A 156 -20.58 29.35 -3.20
CA GLY A 156 -20.87 30.74 -3.57
C GLY A 156 -19.82 31.32 -4.51
N THR A 157 -18.54 31.05 -4.21
CA THR A 157 -17.36 31.50 -4.95
C THR A 157 -16.29 30.40 -4.95
N THR A 158 -15.13 30.65 -5.54
CA THR A 158 -13.94 29.80 -5.40
C THR A 158 -13.22 29.93 -4.05
N THR A 159 -13.68 30.81 -3.15
CA THR A 159 -13.02 31.12 -1.87
C THR A 159 -13.79 30.66 -0.63
N THR A 160 -15.06 30.28 -0.77
CA THR A 160 -15.86 29.78 0.36
C THR A 160 -15.35 28.41 0.82
N ALA A 161 -14.77 28.33 2.01
CA ALA A 161 -14.33 27.07 2.60
C ALA A 161 -15.47 26.37 3.35
N PHE A 162 -15.80 25.14 2.98
CA PHE A 162 -16.53 24.22 3.85
C PHE A 162 -15.53 23.43 4.68
N THR A 163 -15.77 23.43 5.98
CA THR A 163 -15.16 22.49 6.92
C THR A 163 -16.30 21.87 7.70
N ALA A 164 -16.52 20.57 7.51
CA ALA A 164 -17.29 19.79 8.47
C ALA A 164 -16.45 19.65 9.74
N ALA A 165 -16.94 20.11 10.89
CA ALA A 165 -16.16 20.09 12.13
C ALA A 165 -15.97 18.67 12.67
N THR A 166 -17.04 17.86 12.62
CA THR A 166 -17.07 16.44 13.08
C THR A 166 -18.13 15.61 12.33
N GLY A 167 -18.76 16.15 11.28
CA GLY A 167 -19.90 15.54 10.59
C GLY A 167 -19.53 14.59 9.44
N THR A 168 -20.55 13.87 8.95
CA THR A 168 -20.45 12.97 7.80
C THR A 168 -21.18 13.56 6.59
N VAL A 169 -20.51 13.65 5.45
CA VAL A 169 -21.17 13.95 4.17
C VAL A 169 -21.28 12.66 3.36
N THR A 170 -22.49 12.27 3.00
CA THR A 170 -22.76 11.06 2.20
C THR A 170 -23.37 11.46 0.87
N PHE A 171 -22.65 11.20 -0.22
CA PHE A 171 -23.17 11.35 -1.58
C PHE A 171 -23.78 10.03 -2.05
N THR A 172 -24.97 10.11 -2.64
CA THR A 172 -25.79 8.98 -3.06
C THR A 172 -26.43 9.25 -4.43
N GLY A 173 -26.72 8.20 -5.19
CA GLY A 173 -27.40 8.36 -6.47
C GLY A 173 -27.25 7.19 -7.44
N THR A 174 -28.01 7.27 -8.53
CA THR A 174 -28.09 6.24 -9.58
C THR A 174 -27.32 6.66 -10.83
N GLY A 175 -26.33 5.86 -11.24
CA GLY A 175 -25.95 5.71 -12.64
C GLY A 175 -25.53 7.00 -13.37
N GLY A 176 -24.51 7.68 -12.88
CA GLY A 176 -23.96 8.86 -13.55
C GLY A 176 -22.64 9.34 -12.96
N ASN A 177 -22.11 10.43 -13.52
CA ASN A 177 -21.10 11.22 -12.83
C ASN A 177 -21.82 12.15 -11.84
N ILE A 178 -21.52 12.04 -10.55
CA ILE A 178 -21.94 12.99 -9.52
C ILE A 178 -20.73 13.88 -9.21
N VAL A 179 -20.92 15.19 -9.29
CA VAL A 179 -19.85 16.16 -9.06
C VAL A 179 -19.78 16.49 -7.57
N VAL A 180 -18.60 16.25 -7.01
CA VAL A 180 -18.26 16.49 -5.60
C VAL A 180 -17.49 17.80 -5.50
N ALA A 181 -17.92 18.67 -4.60
CA ALA A 181 -17.25 19.95 -4.41
C ALA A 181 -15.88 19.76 -3.74
N THR A 182 -14.86 20.45 -4.26
CA THR A 182 -13.47 20.36 -3.76
C THR A 182 -13.32 21.19 -2.48
N THR A 183 -13.15 20.54 -1.33
CA THR A 183 -13.18 21.20 -0.01
C THR A 183 -12.68 20.28 1.12
N THR A 184 -12.82 20.68 2.40
CA THR A 184 -12.46 19.86 3.57
C THR A 184 -13.65 19.14 4.18
N TYR A 185 -13.66 17.81 4.08
CA TYR A 185 -14.63 16.91 4.70
C TYR A 185 -14.03 16.26 5.96
N TYR A 186 -14.86 15.96 6.97
CA TYR A 186 -14.43 15.17 8.13
C TYR A 186 -14.62 13.68 7.82
N ASN A 187 -15.86 13.20 7.79
CA ASN A 187 -16.17 11.94 7.10
C ASN A 187 -16.78 12.23 5.71
N LEU A 188 -16.36 11.49 4.70
CA LEU A 188 -16.89 11.53 3.33
C LEU A 188 -17.24 10.11 2.88
N THR A 189 -18.49 9.88 2.50
CA THR A 189 -19.01 8.55 2.15
C THR A 189 -19.64 8.57 0.76
N PHE A 190 -19.34 7.57 -0.05
CA PHE A 190 -19.94 7.37 -1.37
C PHE A 190 -20.76 6.07 -1.38
N THR A 191 -22.08 6.20 -1.59
CA THR A 191 -23.04 5.08 -1.57
C THR A 191 -23.97 5.13 -2.79
N PRO A 192 -23.69 4.35 -3.85
CA PRO A 192 -24.60 4.23 -4.99
C PRO A 192 -25.96 3.69 -4.56
N THR A 193 -27.02 4.10 -5.25
CA THR A 193 -28.37 3.56 -5.07
C THR A 193 -28.75 2.56 -6.18
N SER A 194 -27.80 2.16 -7.01
CA SER A 194 -27.92 1.10 -8.02
C SER A 194 -26.69 0.21 -8.01
N THR A 195 -26.92 -1.11 -8.09
CA THR A 195 -25.88 -2.14 -8.22
C THR A 195 -25.62 -2.56 -9.67
N ALA A 196 -26.38 -2.01 -10.63
CA ALA A 196 -26.31 -2.41 -12.04
C ALA A 196 -25.12 -1.79 -12.80
N ALA A 197 -24.51 -0.73 -12.27
CA ALA A 197 -23.37 -0.05 -12.88
C ALA A 197 -22.57 0.75 -11.83
N ILE A 198 -21.28 0.96 -12.09
CA ILE A 198 -20.43 1.83 -11.29
C ILE A 198 -20.95 3.27 -11.34
N SER A 199 -21.15 3.89 -10.17
CA SER A 199 -21.51 5.31 -10.06
C SER A 199 -20.26 6.14 -9.75
N SER A 200 -19.94 7.10 -10.61
CA SER A 200 -18.67 7.85 -10.60
C SER A 200 -18.85 9.17 -9.85
N TYR A 201 -18.04 9.42 -8.83
CA TYR A 201 -18.05 10.63 -8.01
C TYR A 201 -16.78 11.43 -8.33
N ARG A 202 -16.93 12.51 -9.11
CA ARG A 202 -15.81 13.28 -9.70
C ARG A 202 -15.60 14.61 -8.99
N PHE A 203 -14.35 15.00 -8.79
CA PHE A 203 -14.00 16.26 -8.13
C PHE A 203 -13.59 17.33 -9.16
N ASN A 204 -14.22 18.50 -9.07
CA ASN A 204 -14.11 19.62 -10.04
C ASN A 204 -14.64 19.28 -11.46
N MET A 205 -14.91 20.32 -12.26
CA MET A 205 -15.33 20.25 -13.67
C MET A 205 -14.44 21.06 -14.62
N GLY A 206 -13.47 21.85 -14.12
CA GLY A 206 -12.70 22.79 -14.94
C GLY A 206 -11.19 22.77 -14.70
N GLY A 207 -10.43 22.37 -15.71
CA GLY A 207 -9.07 22.86 -16.02
C GLY A 207 -7.92 22.64 -15.03
N SER A 208 -8.16 22.06 -13.85
CA SER A 208 -7.15 21.96 -12.80
C SER A 208 -5.94 21.12 -13.20
N THR A 209 -4.77 21.74 -13.08
CA THR A 209 -3.47 21.05 -13.12
C THR A 209 -3.01 20.67 -11.72
N CYS A 210 -2.22 19.59 -11.67
CA CYS A 210 -1.58 19.01 -10.49
C CYS A 210 -0.09 18.75 -10.76
N SER A 211 0.74 18.91 -9.74
CA SER A 211 2.17 18.60 -9.74
C SER A 211 2.67 18.42 -8.30
N THR A 212 3.71 17.62 -8.09
CA THR A 212 4.43 17.56 -6.80
C THR A 212 5.17 18.85 -6.50
N THR A 213 5.85 19.43 -7.48
CA THR A 213 6.69 20.63 -7.32
C THR A 213 5.87 21.91 -7.17
N THR A 214 4.77 22.02 -7.92
CA THR A 214 3.93 23.23 -7.99
C THR A 214 2.65 23.12 -7.14
N GLY A 215 2.39 21.95 -6.55
CA GLY A 215 1.11 21.61 -5.93
C GLY A 215 -0.03 21.43 -6.95
N CYS A 216 -1.26 21.38 -6.45
CA CYS A 216 -2.46 21.37 -7.28
C CYS A 216 -3.24 22.68 -7.13
N THR A 217 -3.84 23.13 -8.23
CA THR A 217 -4.74 24.29 -8.26
C THR A 217 -6.04 24.10 -7.45
N ALA A 218 -6.37 22.86 -7.09
CA ALA A 218 -7.55 22.47 -6.35
C ALA A 218 -7.23 21.25 -5.46
N THR A 219 -7.64 21.28 -4.18
CA THR A 219 -7.34 20.24 -3.18
C THR A 219 -8.58 19.90 -2.35
N THR A 220 -8.89 18.61 -2.27
CA THR A 220 -9.87 18.04 -1.35
C THR A 220 -9.14 17.44 -0.15
N THR A 221 -9.62 17.72 1.06
CA THR A 221 -9.08 17.11 2.29
C THR A 221 -10.14 16.23 2.95
N VAL A 222 -9.74 15.07 3.47
CA VAL A 222 -10.58 14.23 4.33
C VAL A 222 -9.88 14.04 5.69
N SER A 223 -10.44 14.66 6.72
CA SER A 223 -9.85 14.81 8.06
C SER A 223 -10.40 13.86 9.12
N ASN A 224 -11.13 12.80 8.73
CA ASN A 224 -11.33 11.60 9.55
C ASN A 224 -11.41 10.30 8.74
N ALA A 225 -12.37 10.17 7.81
CA ALA A 225 -12.61 8.92 7.07
C ALA A 225 -13.23 9.11 5.68
N LEU A 226 -12.64 8.48 4.64
CA LEU A 226 -13.19 8.34 3.29
C LEU A 226 -13.71 6.91 3.09
N THR A 227 -15.01 6.74 2.90
CA THR A 227 -15.66 5.43 2.73
C THR A 227 -16.21 5.25 1.32
N LEU A 228 -15.71 4.23 0.62
CA LEU A 228 -16.18 3.82 -0.70
C LEU A 228 -16.97 2.50 -0.57
N ASN A 229 -18.30 2.58 -0.69
CA ASN A 229 -19.16 1.40 -0.72
C ASN A 229 -19.18 0.75 -2.11
N GLU A 230 -19.85 -0.40 -2.21
CA GLU A 230 -19.88 -1.22 -3.42
C GLU A 230 -20.44 -0.44 -4.63
N TYR A 231 -19.84 -0.66 -5.80
CA TYR A 231 -20.09 0.07 -7.05
C TYR A 231 -19.78 1.58 -7.02
N ALA A 232 -19.28 2.16 -5.91
CA ALA A 232 -18.81 3.54 -5.90
C ALA A 232 -17.48 3.65 -6.67
N GLN A 233 -17.29 4.73 -7.42
CA GLN A 233 -15.97 5.13 -7.92
C GLN A 233 -15.68 6.56 -7.49
N ALA A 234 -14.79 6.76 -6.53
CA ALA A 234 -14.25 8.10 -6.25
C ALA A 234 -13.14 8.41 -7.26
N ASN A 235 -13.31 9.46 -8.04
CA ASN A 235 -12.43 9.85 -9.13
C ASN A 235 -11.88 11.27 -8.89
N PHE A 236 -10.60 11.31 -8.55
CA PHE A 236 -9.86 12.50 -8.18
C PHE A 236 -8.89 12.97 -9.27
N SER A 237 -8.98 12.46 -10.51
CA SER A 237 -8.01 12.67 -11.61
C SER A 237 -7.64 14.11 -11.97
N THR A 238 -8.31 15.10 -11.40
CA THR A 238 -8.16 16.55 -11.65
C THR A 238 -7.91 17.36 -10.37
N VAL A 239 -7.76 16.74 -9.20
CA VAL A 239 -7.78 17.41 -7.88
C VAL A 239 -6.87 16.70 -6.88
N ALA A 240 -6.08 17.44 -6.09
CA ALA A 240 -5.30 16.84 -5.01
C ALA A 240 -6.19 16.22 -3.92
N VAL A 241 -5.72 15.13 -3.32
CA VAL A 241 -6.39 14.47 -2.19
C VAL A 241 -5.46 14.45 -0.99
N VAL A 242 -5.85 15.09 0.10
CA VAL A 242 -5.14 15.03 1.38
C VAL A 242 -5.94 14.18 2.35
N LEU A 243 -5.40 13.02 2.73
CA LEU A 243 -6.02 12.08 3.67
C LEU A 243 -5.30 12.23 5.02
N SER A 244 -5.88 13.03 5.91
CA SER A 244 -5.22 13.56 7.13
C SER A 244 -5.83 13.11 8.44
N GLY A 245 -7.02 12.51 8.40
CA GLY A 245 -7.79 12.17 9.58
C GLY A 245 -7.22 11.06 10.44
N SER A 246 -7.65 10.97 11.70
CA SER A 246 -7.18 9.96 12.67
C SER A 246 -8.00 8.66 12.72
N GLY A 247 -8.96 8.48 11.82
CA GLY A 247 -9.77 7.25 11.71
C GLY A 247 -9.15 6.23 10.74
N THR A 248 -9.95 5.24 10.34
CA THR A 248 -9.67 4.45 9.12
C THR A 248 -9.87 5.36 7.91
N VAL A 249 -8.83 6.12 7.56
CA VAL A 249 -8.95 7.27 6.64
C VAL A 249 -9.40 6.87 5.23
N PHE A 250 -9.25 5.60 4.87
CA PHE A 250 -9.76 5.03 3.64
C PHE A 250 -10.38 3.65 3.92
N SER A 251 -11.67 3.48 3.61
CA SER A 251 -12.37 2.20 3.65
C SER A 251 -12.92 1.86 2.26
N LYS A 252 -12.51 0.72 1.71
CA LYS A 252 -12.91 0.22 0.38
C LYS A 252 -13.75 -1.04 0.53
N ALA A 253 -14.99 -0.87 0.96
CA ALA A 253 -16.00 -1.91 0.95
C ALA A 253 -16.51 -2.10 -0.48
N ASN A 254 -15.71 -2.77 -1.32
CA ASN A 254 -15.97 -3.10 -2.73
C ASN A 254 -16.09 -1.89 -3.70
N GLY A 255 -15.72 -0.67 -3.27
CA GLY A 255 -15.63 0.52 -4.12
C GLY A 255 -14.34 0.62 -4.96
N THR A 256 -14.23 1.66 -5.80
CA THR A 256 -13.09 1.95 -6.69
C THR A 256 -12.53 3.34 -6.41
N PHE A 257 -11.20 3.49 -6.41
CA PHE A 257 -10.49 4.76 -6.26
C PHE A 257 -9.66 5.03 -7.52
N VAL A 258 -9.72 6.25 -8.06
CA VAL A 258 -9.00 6.66 -9.28
C VAL A 258 -8.29 7.98 -9.02
N ALA A 259 -6.96 8.00 -9.18
CA ALA A 259 -6.10 9.16 -8.93
C ALA A 259 -5.05 9.38 -10.06
N ASN A 260 -5.32 8.86 -11.26
CA ASN A 260 -4.52 9.12 -12.46
C ASN A 260 -4.62 10.61 -12.83
N GLY A 261 -3.51 11.34 -12.81
CA GLY A 261 -3.42 12.80 -12.97
C GLY A 261 -3.44 13.62 -11.66
N ALA A 262 -3.51 12.95 -10.50
CA ALA A 262 -3.66 13.61 -9.19
C ALA A 262 -2.41 13.52 -8.30
N LEU A 263 -2.35 14.41 -7.31
CA LEU A 263 -1.49 14.26 -6.13
C LEU A 263 -2.32 13.70 -4.97
N VAL A 264 -1.99 12.51 -4.48
CA VAL A 264 -2.58 11.93 -3.27
C VAL A 264 -1.55 11.95 -2.16
N LYS A 265 -1.84 12.66 -1.07
CA LYS A 265 -0.99 12.73 0.12
C LYS A 265 -1.70 12.17 1.35
N TYR A 266 -1.19 11.04 1.85
CA TYR A 266 -1.58 10.48 3.14
C TYR A 266 -0.74 11.16 4.23
N THR A 267 -1.38 11.87 5.16
CA THR A 267 -0.74 12.73 6.19
C THR A 267 -1.06 12.35 7.64
N ASN A 268 -1.94 11.37 7.87
CA ASN A 268 -2.33 10.94 9.22
C ASN A 268 -1.10 10.56 10.08
N ALA A 269 -1.00 11.21 11.24
CA ALA A 269 0.05 11.07 12.25
C ALA A 269 -0.47 10.56 13.61
N SER A 270 -1.66 9.93 13.63
CA SER A 270 -2.37 9.50 14.85
C SER A 270 -2.92 8.07 14.82
N ALA A 271 -3.13 7.47 13.64
CA ALA A 271 -3.61 6.08 13.51
C ALA A 271 -3.14 5.41 12.20
N ALA A 272 -3.11 4.08 12.17
CA ALA A 272 -2.80 3.35 10.94
C ALA A 272 -3.78 3.71 9.80
N THR A 273 -3.28 3.81 8.57
CA THR A 273 -4.06 4.34 7.43
C THR A 273 -3.95 3.46 6.19
N ASP A 274 -5.07 2.97 5.68
CA ASP A 274 -5.05 2.15 4.47
C ASP A 274 -4.80 2.98 3.20
N VAL A 275 -3.96 2.44 2.32
CA VAL A 275 -3.59 3.00 1.01
C VAL A 275 -4.37 2.24 -0.07
N ALA A 276 -5.08 2.97 -0.94
CA ALA A 276 -5.97 2.38 -1.92
C ALA A 276 -5.20 1.61 -3.01
N SER A 277 -5.75 0.47 -3.45
CA SER A 277 -5.27 -0.18 -4.67
C SER A 277 -5.79 0.55 -5.93
N GLY A 278 -4.92 0.75 -6.91
CA GLY A 278 -5.22 1.45 -8.17
C GLY A 278 -4.03 2.24 -8.72
N THR A 279 -4.29 3.07 -9.75
CA THR A 279 -3.29 3.94 -10.36
C THR A 279 -3.29 5.33 -9.72
N TYR A 280 -2.12 5.74 -9.26
CA TYR A 280 -1.76 7.09 -8.84
C TYR A 280 -0.89 7.73 -9.93
N ASP A 281 -0.92 9.05 -10.04
CA ASP A 281 0.16 9.75 -10.75
C ASP A 281 1.26 10.16 -9.78
N ASN A 282 0.88 10.87 -8.71
CA ASN A 282 1.80 11.29 -7.65
C ASN A 282 1.28 10.82 -6.29
N LEU A 283 2.04 9.96 -5.60
CA LEU A 283 1.73 9.48 -4.25
C LEU A 283 2.73 10.03 -3.24
N VAL A 284 2.22 10.52 -2.11
CA VAL A 284 3.05 10.95 -0.98
C VAL A 284 2.55 10.30 0.32
N ILE A 285 3.47 9.66 1.04
CA ILE A 285 3.27 9.04 2.35
C ILE A 285 3.99 9.90 3.39
N SER A 286 3.27 10.36 4.41
CA SER A 286 3.78 11.29 5.42
C SER A 286 3.04 11.16 6.76
N GLY A 287 3.67 11.55 7.86
CA GLY A 287 3.16 11.39 9.22
C GLY A 287 3.95 10.29 9.95
N ALA A 288 4.96 10.74 10.70
CA ALA A 288 5.95 9.90 11.37
C ALA A 288 5.33 8.88 12.33
N SER A 289 6.01 7.74 12.51
CA SER A 289 5.63 6.62 13.39
C SER A 289 4.27 5.97 13.09
N ILE A 290 3.63 6.29 11.94
CA ILE A 290 2.35 5.71 11.53
C ILE A 290 2.54 4.81 10.30
N THR A 291 2.17 3.54 10.43
CA THR A 291 2.07 2.60 9.31
C THR A 291 0.89 2.92 8.40
N LYS A 292 1.12 2.87 7.08
CA LYS A 292 0.10 3.01 6.06
C LYS A 292 0.09 1.77 5.16
N THR A 293 -1.03 1.07 5.10
CA THR A 293 -1.10 -0.33 4.62
C THR A 293 -1.72 -0.40 3.23
N LEU A 294 -1.00 -0.97 2.26
CA LEU A 294 -1.50 -1.15 0.91
C LEU A 294 -2.61 -2.23 0.86
N LEU A 295 -3.79 -1.89 0.34
CA LEU A 295 -4.96 -2.80 0.26
C LEU A 295 -5.00 -3.69 -0.99
N GLY A 296 -4.00 -3.62 -1.85
CA GLY A 296 -3.94 -4.33 -3.13
C GLY A 296 -2.97 -3.67 -4.08
N ASN A 297 -2.57 -4.37 -5.15
CA ASN A 297 -1.59 -3.88 -6.11
C ASN A 297 -1.90 -2.45 -6.60
N ALA A 298 -0.86 -1.64 -6.71
CA ALA A 298 -0.94 -0.23 -7.12
C ALA A 298 0.21 0.12 -8.07
N THR A 299 -0.01 1.16 -8.87
CA THR A 299 0.98 1.70 -9.82
C THR A 299 1.07 3.21 -9.64
N ALA A 300 2.28 3.78 -9.63
CA ALA A 300 2.51 5.23 -9.69
C ALA A 300 3.20 5.62 -11.01
N THR A 301 2.59 6.53 -11.76
CA THR A 301 3.04 6.89 -13.13
C THR A 301 3.98 8.09 -13.21
N SER A 302 4.10 8.91 -12.16
CA SER A 302 5.07 10.03 -12.10
C SER A 302 5.99 9.95 -10.89
N THR A 303 5.46 9.99 -9.67
CA THR A 303 6.30 10.05 -8.44
C THR A 303 5.73 9.27 -7.26
N VAL A 304 6.62 8.69 -6.45
CA VAL A 304 6.33 8.24 -5.08
C VAL A 304 7.33 8.88 -4.11
N ALA A 305 6.85 9.45 -3.01
CA ALA A 305 7.69 9.95 -1.92
C ALA A 305 7.19 9.45 -0.56
N ILE A 306 8.05 8.78 0.20
CA ILE A 306 7.82 8.43 1.61
C ILE A 306 8.60 9.44 2.45
N GLU A 307 7.93 10.54 2.81
CA GLU A 307 8.50 11.64 3.59
C GLU A 307 8.62 11.31 5.09
N SER A 308 7.72 10.47 5.61
CA SER A 308 7.68 10.02 7.02
C SER A 308 6.59 8.98 7.28
N GLY A 309 6.81 8.15 8.29
CA GLY A 309 5.99 6.99 8.61
C GLY A 309 6.28 5.79 7.72
N THR A 310 5.68 4.65 8.05
CA THR A 310 5.96 3.37 7.37
C THR A 310 4.99 3.10 6.23
N LEU A 311 5.46 2.75 5.03
CA LEU A 311 4.63 2.13 4.00
C LEU A 311 4.65 0.60 4.15
N ALA A 312 3.50 -0.04 4.36
CA ALA A 312 3.39 -1.49 4.49
C ALA A 312 2.77 -2.12 3.23
N LEU A 313 3.58 -2.84 2.47
CA LEU A 313 3.18 -3.49 1.20
C LEU A 313 2.44 -4.81 1.42
N THR A 314 2.62 -5.42 2.60
CA THR A 314 2.11 -6.76 2.98
C THR A 314 2.49 -7.85 1.96
N THR A 315 1.58 -8.24 1.07
CA THR A 315 1.78 -9.24 0.00
C THR A 315 1.65 -8.65 -1.42
N TYR A 316 1.47 -7.34 -1.56
CA TYR A 316 1.11 -6.70 -2.82
C TYR A 316 2.30 -6.07 -3.55
N THR A 317 2.17 -5.93 -4.87
CA THR A 317 3.14 -5.22 -5.72
C THR A 317 2.79 -3.74 -5.77
N PHE A 318 3.78 -2.88 -5.51
CA PHE A 318 3.76 -1.47 -5.87
C PHE A 318 4.67 -1.26 -7.09
N GLU A 319 4.09 -0.97 -8.24
CA GLU A 319 4.81 -0.64 -9.47
C GLU A 319 5.10 0.87 -9.53
N VAL A 320 6.33 1.25 -9.85
CA VAL A 320 6.71 2.65 -10.09
C VAL A 320 7.25 2.76 -11.51
N SER A 321 6.36 3.07 -12.45
CA SER A 321 6.70 3.36 -13.84
C SER A 321 7.06 4.84 -14.07
N GLY A 322 6.81 5.69 -13.08
CA GLY A 322 7.29 7.08 -13.02
C GLY A 322 8.79 7.21 -12.75
N SER A 323 9.33 8.41 -12.97
CA SER A 323 10.77 8.67 -12.92
C SER A 323 11.35 8.80 -11.51
N ALA A 324 10.52 9.13 -10.49
CA ALA A 324 11.00 9.40 -9.14
C ALA A 324 10.35 8.47 -8.09
N TYR A 325 11.21 7.79 -7.33
CA TYR A 325 10.86 7.15 -6.07
C TYR A 325 11.86 7.61 -5.01
N THR A 326 11.37 8.11 -3.87
CA THR A 326 12.19 8.38 -2.69
C THR A 326 11.58 7.73 -1.45
N ASN A 327 12.44 7.08 -0.66
CA ASN A 327 12.13 6.69 0.70
C ASN A 327 13.06 7.44 1.67
N SER A 328 12.48 8.02 2.71
CA SER A 328 13.18 8.75 3.78
C SER A 328 12.69 8.33 5.18
N ASP A 329 12.00 7.19 5.25
CA ASP A 329 11.54 6.52 6.47
C ASP A 329 11.51 4.99 6.19
N THR A 330 10.47 4.25 6.58
CA THR A 330 10.43 2.78 6.49
C THR A 330 9.46 2.25 5.42
N VAL A 331 9.87 1.19 4.72
CA VAL A 331 9.04 0.29 3.90
C VAL A 331 9.06 -1.10 4.51
N THR A 332 7.89 -1.67 4.77
CA THR A 332 7.74 -3.03 5.32
C THR A 332 6.98 -3.95 4.37
N ARG A 333 7.41 -5.21 4.32
CA ARG A 333 6.88 -6.24 3.42
C ARG A 333 6.88 -7.62 4.08
N THR A 334 5.94 -8.46 3.66
CA THR A 334 5.92 -9.90 3.98
C THR A 334 6.31 -10.71 2.75
N THR A 335 5.60 -10.49 1.64
CA THR A 335 5.96 -10.97 0.29
C THR A 335 5.69 -9.91 -0.79
N GLY A 336 5.16 -8.75 -0.42
CA GLY A 336 4.96 -7.61 -1.31
C GLY A 336 6.28 -6.96 -1.67
N LYS A 337 6.30 -6.27 -2.81
CA LYS A 337 7.52 -5.69 -3.38
C LYS A 337 7.26 -4.36 -4.04
N ILE A 338 8.32 -3.55 -4.16
CA ILE A 338 8.34 -2.42 -5.08
C ILE A 338 8.98 -2.92 -6.38
N VAL A 339 8.46 -2.49 -7.53
CA VAL A 339 9.04 -2.78 -8.84
C VAL A 339 9.31 -1.44 -9.51
N LYS A 340 10.57 -1.15 -9.80
CA LYS A 340 11.01 0.06 -10.49
C LYS A 340 12.31 -0.25 -11.23
N ALA A 341 12.41 0.14 -12.51
CA ALA A 341 13.65 -0.01 -13.25
C ALA A 341 14.83 0.70 -12.58
N SER A 342 15.94 -0.04 -12.44
CA SER A 342 17.24 0.37 -11.94
C SER A 342 18.15 0.90 -13.06
N SER A 343 19.39 1.24 -12.72
CA SER A 343 20.47 1.43 -13.70
C SER A 343 21.81 1.03 -13.10
N SER A 344 22.79 0.64 -13.93
CA SER A 344 24.09 0.13 -13.46
C SER A 344 25.25 0.56 -14.36
N GLN A 345 26.44 0.72 -13.77
CA GLN A 345 27.67 1.06 -14.50
C GLN A 345 28.94 0.60 -13.76
N PHE A 346 30.02 0.35 -14.49
CA PHE A 346 31.38 0.34 -13.92
C PHE A 346 31.78 1.78 -13.57
N ASP A 347 32.39 2.00 -12.41
CA ASP A 347 32.79 3.32 -11.93
C ASP A 347 34.21 3.36 -11.32
N ASP A 348 34.68 4.57 -11.01
CA ASP A 348 35.99 4.86 -10.44
C ASP A 348 36.06 4.72 -8.89
N GLY A 349 34.97 4.28 -8.25
CA GLY A 349 34.79 4.27 -6.80
C GLY A 349 34.21 5.58 -6.25
N SER A 350 34.12 6.64 -7.07
CA SER A 350 33.52 7.94 -6.71
C SER A 350 32.19 8.19 -7.44
N GLY A 351 32.01 7.63 -8.63
CA GLY A 351 30.76 7.64 -9.42
C GLY A 351 30.95 8.13 -10.85
N THR A 352 32.18 8.48 -11.21
CA THR A 352 32.53 8.72 -12.61
C THR A 352 32.54 7.37 -13.33
N ALA A 353 31.73 7.24 -14.38
CA ALA A 353 31.69 6.04 -15.20
C ALA A 353 33.10 5.70 -15.76
N LYS A 354 33.54 4.46 -15.58
CA LYS A 354 34.91 4.02 -15.88
C LYS A 354 34.89 2.72 -16.70
N SER A 355 35.38 2.79 -17.93
CA SER A 355 35.36 1.66 -18.89
C SER A 355 36.71 0.94 -19.04
N SER A 356 37.75 1.41 -18.35
CA SER A 356 39.09 0.80 -18.38
C SER A 356 39.78 0.89 -17.03
N PHE A 357 40.41 -0.21 -16.62
CA PHE A 357 41.07 -0.37 -15.32
C PHE A 357 42.52 -0.88 -15.48
N ALA A 358 43.37 -0.65 -14.49
CA ALA A 358 44.79 -1.01 -14.53
C ALA A 358 45.16 -2.12 -13.52
N GLY A 359 45.19 -3.37 -14.00
CA GLY A 359 45.40 -4.58 -13.18
C GLY A 359 46.75 -4.61 -12.46
N ASP A 360 47.84 -4.20 -13.12
CA ASP A 360 49.19 -4.20 -12.53
C ASP A 360 49.32 -3.22 -11.34
N SER A 361 48.54 -2.14 -11.33
CA SER A 361 48.43 -1.22 -10.20
C SER A 361 47.46 -1.68 -9.10
N ARG A 362 46.83 -2.85 -9.25
CA ARG A 362 45.75 -3.37 -8.37
C ARG A 362 44.59 -2.38 -8.22
N ASP A 363 44.25 -1.74 -9.33
CA ASP A 363 43.09 -0.86 -9.46
C ASP A 363 41.81 -1.61 -9.06
N THR A 364 40.91 -0.94 -8.33
CA THR A 364 39.68 -1.58 -7.84
C THR A 364 38.59 -1.48 -8.91
N VAL A 365 38.16 -2.61 -9.45
CA VAL A 365 37.00 -2.70 -10.33
C VAL A 365 35.76 -2.45 -9.49
N SER A 366 35.15 -1.28 -9.64
CA SER A 366 33.98 -0.85 -8.88
C SER A 366 32.74 -0.85 -9.77
N VAL A 367 31.61 -1.24 -9.20
CA VAL A 367 30.29 -1.18 -9.86
C VAL A 367 29.35 -0.36 -9.00
N GLN A 368 28.62 0.53 -9.65
CA GLN A 368 27.50 1.27 -9.09
C GLN A 368 26.18 0.72 -9.65
N VAL A 369 25.23 0.43 -8.76
CA VAL A 369 23.83 0.17 -9.10
C VAL A 369 22.98 1.26 -8.45
N THR A 370 22.13 1.91 -9.25
CA THR A 370 21.11 2.85 -8.78
C THR A 370 19.77 2.15 -8.82
N ASP A 371 19.34 1.64 -7.68
CA ASP A 371 18.05 0.96 -7.50
C ASP A 371 17.35 1.54 -6.27
N THR A 372 16.53 2.56 -6.49
CA THR A 372 15.82 3.21 -5.40
C THR A 372 14.70 2.34 -4.81
N SER A 373 14.37 1.18 -5.39
CA SER A 373 13.38 0.25 -4.83
C SER A 373 13.94 -0.60 -3.67
N LEU A 374 15.28 -0.69 -3.57
CA LEU A 374 16.00 -1.43 -2.53
C LEU A 374 16.29 -0.63 -1.24
N ASN A 375 16.01 0.67 -1.24
CA ASN A 375 15.99 1.51 -0.04
C ASN A 375 14.69 1.22 0.75
N PHE A 376 14.80 0.41 1.80
CA PHE A 376 13.69 -0.05 2.64
C PHE A 376 13.65 0.64 4.02
N ASP A 377 14.79 0.92 4.65
CA ASP A 377 14.88 1.58 5.96
C ASP A 377 15.93 2.69 5.91
N ALA A 378 15.44 3.92 5.86
CA ALA A 378 16.22 5.15 5.83
C ALA A 378 17.21 5.34 7.00
N ALA A 379 17.08 4.57 8.09
CA ALA A 379 18.02 4.56 9.21
C ALA A 379 19.20 3.58 9.02
N THR A 380 19.17 2.74 7.99
CA THR A 380 20.19 1.72 7.70
C THR A 380 20.82 1.91 6.31
N ALA A 381 21.85 1.13 6.01
CA ALA A 381 22.44 1.05 4.69
C ALA A 381 22.29 -0.40 4.19
N GLU A 382 21.41 -0.60 3.22
CA GLU A 382 21.16 -1.91 2.63
C GLU A 382 22.32 -2.40 1.76
N THR A 383 22.28 -3.70 1.45
CA THR A 383 23.26 -4.38 0.63
C THR A 383 22.61 -5.23 -0.47
N GLN A 384 23.26 -5.25 -1.63
CA GLN A 384 22.93 -6.03 -2.82
C GLN A 384 24.20 -6.77 -3.29
N SER A 385 24.09 -7.74 -4.20
CA SER A 385 25.27 -8.38 -4.83
C SER A 385 25.31 -8.15 -6.34
N VAL A 386 26.51 -8.13 -6.90
CA VAL A 386 26.77 -8.17 -8.35
C VAL A 386 27.87 -9.20 -8.63
N THR A 387 27.79 -9.94 -9.73
CA THR A 387 28.91 -10.77 -10.19
C THR A 387 29.74 -9.97 -11.19
N ILE A 388 31.05 -9.87 -10.95
CA ILE A 388 32.02 -9.23 -11.85
C ILE A 388 32.95 -10.32 -12.39
N THR A 389 33.12 -10.37 -13.71
CA THR A 389 33.89 -11.39 -14.41
C THR A 389 35.05 -10.76 -15.16
N ALA A 390 36.26 -11.28 -14.96
CA ALA A 390 37.44 -10.97 -15.74
C ALA A 390 37.69 -12.04 -16.81
N THR A 391 38.29 -11.66 -17.94
CA THR A 391 38.71 -12.59 -18.99
C THR A 391 40.04 -12.14 -19.58
N SER A 392 41.10 -12.89 -19.29
CA SER A 392 42.44 -12.72 -19.85
C SER A 392 43.26 -14.00 -19.65
N GLY A 393 43.31 -14.85 -20.68
CA GLY A 393 43.94 -16.20 -20.62
C GLY A 393 43.11 -17.22 -19.84
N LEU A 394 42.65 -16.83 -18.65
CA LEU A 394 41.59 -17.49 -17.89
C LEU A 394 40.27 -16.70 -17.95
N ILE A 395 39.21 -17.30 -17.41
CA ILE A 395 37.96 -16.63 -17.02
C ILE A 395 37.83 -16.81 -15.51
N ASP A 396 37.53 -15.74 -14.79
CA ASP A 396 37.33 -15.71 -13.34
C ASP A 396 36.17 -14.77 -13.00
N GLY A 397 35.44 -15.03 -11.90
CA GLY A 397 34.13 -14.45 -11.61
C GLY A 397 33.85 -14.29 -10.12
N GLU A 398 33.94 -13.05 -9.64
CA GLU A 398 33.77 -12.69 -8.24
C GLU A 398 32.39 -12.13 -7.91
N THR A 399 31.85 -12.50 -6.74
CA THR A 399 30.58 -11.96 -6.25
C THR A 399 30.83 -10.86 -5.23
N VAL A 400 30.55 -9.62 -5.65
CA VAL A 400 30.86 -8.40 -4.89
C VAL A 400 29.60 -7.89 -4.21
N THR A 401 29.67 -7.74 -2.88
CA THR A 401 28.64 -7.02 -2.11
C THR A 401 28.72 -5.53 -2.40
N LEU A 402 27.60 -4.97 -2.86
CA LEU A 402 27.36 -3.54 -3.00
C LEU A 402 26.60 -3.04 -1.76
N THR A 403 27.00 -1.90 -1.20
CA THR A 403 26.35 -1.26 -0.04
C THR A 403 25.86 0.14 -0.42
N GLU A 404 24.76 0.62 0.17
CA GLU A 404 24.33 2.01 -0.01
C GLU A 404 25.45 3.03 0.33
N THR A 405 25.64 4.03 -0.55
CA THR A 405 26.68 5.07 -0.41
C THR A 405 26.44 6.04 0.74
N THR A 406 25.18 6.37 0.98
CA THR A 406 24.67 6.98 2.20
C THR A 406 23.34 6.30 2.49
N VAL A 407 22.92 6.23 3.75
CA VAL A 407 21.56 5.77 4.08
C VAL A 407 20.51 6.53 3.26
N SER A 408 19.42 5.86 2.87
CA SER A 408 18.36 6.39 2.00
C SER A 408 18.75 6.72 0.54
N SER A 409 19.92 6.32 0.04
CA SER A 409 20.44 6.78 -1.26
C SER A 409 19.78 6.12 -2.47
N GLY A 410 19.41 4.84 -2.38
CA GLY A 410 19.14 3.99 -3.53
C GLY A 410 20.35 3.79 -4.45
N ILE A 411 21.57 4.08 -3.97
CA ILE A 411 22.82 4.04 -4.75
C ILE A 411 23.79 3.09 -4.06
N PHE A 412 23.87 1.87 -4.60
CA PHE A 412 24.65 0.75 -4.09
C PHE A 412 26.01 0.66 -4.78
N ARG A 413 27.07 0.42 -4.02
CA ARG A 413 28.44 0.31 -4.54
C ARG A 413 29.32 -0.67 -3.80
N GLY A 414 30.25 -1.25 -4.54
CA GLY A 414 31.28 -2.15 -4.07
C GLY A 414 32.27 -2.41 -5.20
N GLY A 415 33.39 -3.04 -4.87
CA GLY A 415 34.41 -3.36 -5.86
C GLY A 415 35.40 -4.40 -5.39
N VAL A 416 36.18 -4.91 -6.33
CA VAL A 416 37.15 -6.00 -6.14
C VAL A 416 38.47 -5.64 -6.81
N GLN A 417 39.58 -6.10 -6.24
CA GLN A 417 40.92 -5.84 -6.77
C GLN A 417 41.41 -6.97 -7.67
N PHE A 418 42.28 -6.62 -8.62
CA PHE A 418 42.98 -7.59 -9.45
C PHE A 418 44.09 -8.36 -8.71
N GLN A 419 44.41 -9.55 -9.24
CA GLN A 419 45.54 -10.37 -8.85
C GLN A 419 46.15 -11.06 -10.10
N LEU A 420 47.48 -11.07 -10.21
CA LEU A 420 48.17 -11.80 -11.27
C LEU A 420 48.31 -13.27 -10.82
N SER A 421 47.68 -14.22 -11.52
CA SER A 421 47.64 -15.62 -11.11
C SER A 421 47.61 -16.61 -12.28
N GLY A 422 48.20 -17.79 -12.07
CA GLY A 422 48.15 -18.92 -13.00
C GLY A 422 46.85 -19.73 -12.94
N SER A 423 45.99 -19.46 -11.95
CA SER A 423 44.78 -20.21 -11.62
C SER A 423 43.75 -19.33 -10.94
N ASP A 424 42.47 -19.68 -11.06
CA ASP A 424 41.35 -19.17 -10.25
C ASP A 424 41.63 -19.31 -8.74
N VAL A 425 41.61 -18.18 -8.00
CA VAL A 425 41.79 -18.07 -6.54
C VAL A 425 40.83 -17.03 -5.97
N SER A 426 39.66 -17.50 -5.51
CA SER A 426 38.59 -16.63 -5.03
C SER A 426 38.98 -15.62 -3.92
N GLY A 427 38.40 -14.43 -4.03
CA GLY A 427 38.59 -13.22 -3.25
C GLY A 427 39.06 -12.02 -4.09
N LYS A 428 39.46 -12.22 -5.36
CA LYS A 428 40.05 -11.20 -6.26
C LYS A 428 39.90 -11.59 -7.73
N LEU A 429 39.88 -10.59 -8.62
CA LEU A 429 39.86 -10.82 -10.06
C LEU A 429 41.23 -11.27 -10.58
N ASP A 430 41.37 -12.55 -10.88
CA ASP A 430 42.61 -13.15 -11.39
C ASP A 430 42.82 -12.87 -12.90
N TYR A 431 44.06 -12.60 -13.30
CA TYR A 431 44.42 -12.31 -14.70
C TYR A 431 45.78 -12.88 -15.14
N GLN A 432 45.94 -13.07 -16.46
CA GLN A 432 47.20 -13.47 -17.12
C GLN A 432 47.64 -12.52 -18.27
N GLY A 433 47.11 -11.31 -18.33
CA GLY A 433 47.51 -10.27 -19.28
C GLY A 433 46.49 -9.12 -19.33
N PRO A 434 46.43 -8.35 -20.44
CA PRO A 434 45.32 -7.43 -20.68
C PRO A 434 44.05 -8.21 -21.02
N GLY A 435 42.86 -7.65 -20.78
CA GLY A 435 41.61 -8.38 -20.95
C GLY A 435 40.35 -7.55 -20.93
N THR A 436 39.22 -8.26 -20.86
CA THR A 436 37.87 -7.68 -20.76
C THR A 436 37.26 -7.93 -19.39
N LEU A 437 36.41 -7.00 -18.97
CA LEU A 437 35.54 -7.12 -17.81
C LEU A 437 34.08 -7.20 -18.27
N SER A 438 33.26 -7.91 -17.51
CA SER A 438 31.79 -7.75 -17.53
C SER A 438 31.24 -7.80 -16.11
N TYR A 439 30.07 -7.20 -15.88
CA TYR A 439 29.30 -7.46 -14.66
C TYR A 439 27.86 -7.84 -15.00
N ALA A 440 27.21 -8.57 -14.08
CA ALA A 440 25.81 -8.96 -14.15
C ALA A 440 25.10 -8.70 -12.81
N TYR A 441 23.97 -7.99 -12.89
CA TYR A 441 23.07 -7.62 -11.80
C TYR A 441 21.66 -8.12 -12.09
N THR A 442 20.95 -8.55 -11.06
CA THR A 442 19.51 -8.85 -11.06
C THR A 442 18.91 -8.24 -9.80
N ASP A 443 17.80 -7.52 -9.92
CA ASP A 443 17.08 -6.99 -8.76
C ASP A 443 16.50 -8.15 -7.91
N SER A 444 16.67 -8.03 -6.58
CA SER A 444 16.12 -8.96 -5.60
C SER A 444 14.59 -8.90 -5.48
N GLN A 445 13.97 -7.80 -5.93
CA GLN A 445 12.51 -7.63 -5.96
C GLN A 445 11.93 -8.06 -7.32
N ASP A 446 12.50 -7.60 -8.43
CA ASP A 446 12.06 -7.90 -9.78
C ASP A 446 13.13 -8.61 -10.62
N SER A 447 13.04 -9.94 -10.69
CA SER A 447 13.93 -10.79 -11.49
C SER A 447 13.88 -10.54 -13.01
N SER A 448 13.00 -9.64 -13.49
CA SER A 448 12.98 -9.16 -14.87
C SER A 448 13.87 -7.93 -15.06
N ASP A 449 14.13 -7.14 -14.01
CA ASP A 449 15.07 -6.04 -14.07
C ASP A 449 16.50 -6.55 -13.85
N THR A 450 17.34 -6.29 -14.84
CA THR A 450 18.70 -6.85 -14.93
C THR A 450 19.66 -5.83 -15.50
N GLY A 451 20.76 -5.62 -14.79
CA GLY A 451 21.83 -4.71 -15.19
C GLY A 451 23.02 -5.49 -15.73
N SER A 452 23.65 -4.99 -16.79
CA SER A 452 24.93 -5.52 -17.25
C SER A 452 25.75 -4.45 -17.94
N GLY A 453 27.06 -4.64 -17.96
CA GLY A 453 27.99 -3.75 -18.63
C GLY A 453 29.33 -4.42 -18.86
N THR A 454 30.10 -3.86 -19.79
CA THR A 454 31.42 -4.36 -20.18
C THR A 454 32.49 -3.28 -20.04
N GLY A 455 33.72 -3.73 -19.88
CA GLY A 455 34.90 -2.88 -19.72
C GLY A 455 36.16 -3.57 -20.19
N SER A 456 37.29 -2.90 -20.03
CA SER A 456 38.62 -3.41 -20.36
C SER A 456 39.55 -3.30 -19.17
N PHE A 457 40.65 -4.06 -19.18
CA PHE A 457 41.74 -3.82 -18.26
C PHE A 457 43.11 -4.09 -18.90
N THR A 458 44.11 -3.33 -18.47
CA THR A 458 45.52 -3.55 -18.81
C THR A 458 46.19 -4.42 -17.74
N GLY A 459 47.08 -5.32 -18.17
CA GLY A 459 47.83 -6.19 -17.27
C GLY A 459 49.06 -6.76 -17.97
N THR A 460 50.16 -6.88 -17.26
CA THR A 460 51.34 -7.62 -17.71
C THR A 460 51.06 -9.11 -17.69
N ALA A 461 51.39 -9.81 -18.77
CA ALA A 461 51.31 -11.27 -18.79
C ALA A 461 52.41 -11.88 -17.92
N PRO A 462 52.18 -13.05 -17.28
CA PRO A 462 53.22 -13.78 -16.55
C PRO A 462 54.47 -13.97 -17.42
N GLY A 463 55.60 -13.45 -16.95
CA GLY A 463 56.79 -13.25 -17.77
C GLY A 463 57.40 -14.55 -18.31
N GLY A 464 57.10 -14.89 -19.57
CA GLY A 464 57.78 -15.95 -20.30
C GLY A 464 59.26 -15.63 -20.46
N GLY A 465 60.12 -16.32 -19.70
CA GLY A 465 61.57 -16.09 -19.69
C GLY A 465 62.22 -16.41 -21.04
N GLY A 466 62.47 -15.39 -21.85
CA GLY A 466 63.05 -15.51 -23.19
C GLY A 466 64.53 -15.90 -23.21
N GLY A 467 64.82 -17.20 -23.07
CA GLY A 467 66.14 -17.79 -23.34
C GLY A 467 66.27 -18.18 -24.82
N GLY A 468 67.14 -17.49 -25.57
CA GLY A 468 67.29 -17.70 -27.01
C GLY A 468 68.48 -18.58 -27.43
N GLY A 469 68.24 -19.49 -28.37
CA GLY A 469 69.27 -20.11 -29.23
C GLY A 469 69.91 -21.41 -28.74
N GLY A 470 70.01 -22.39 -29.64
CA GLY A 470 70.80 -23.62 -29.44
C GLY A 470 70.03 -24.91 -29.70
N ALA A 471 69.97 -25.34 -30.96
CA ALA A 471 69.57 -26.71 -31.27
C ALA A 471 70.73 -27.68 -30.97
N VAL A 472 70.58 -28.53 -29.96
CA VAL A 472 71.51 -29.61 -29.61
C VAL A 472 70.72 -30.88 -29.27
N ALA A 473 71.32 -32.04 -29.56
CA ALA A 473 70.61 -33.32 -29.59
C ALA A 473 70.14 -33.78 -28.19
N ALA A 474 69.03 -34.51 -28.17
CA ALA A 474 68.52 -35.16 -26.97
C ALA A 474 69.48 -36.27 -26.49
N THR A 475 70.10 -36.05 -25.34
CA THR A 475 70.89 -37.07 -24.63
C THR A 475 69.97 -37.90 -23.73
N PRO A 476 69.98 -39.25 -23.79
CA PRO A 476 69.15 -40.08 -22.92
C PRO A 476 69.44 -39.88 -21.43
N ALA A 477 68.40 -39.92 -20.60
CA ALA A 477 68.54 -39.82 -19.15
C ALA A 477 69.23 -41.07 -18.57
N VAL A 478 70.14 -40.85 -17.60
CA VAL A 478 70.84 -41.94 -16.89
C VAL A 478 69.88 -42.61 -15.89
N PRO A 479 69.78 -43.95 -15.86
CA PRO A 479 68.96 -44.66 -14.87
C PRO A 479 69.41 -44.38 -13.42
N ALA A 480 68.44 -44.22 -12.51
CA ALA A 480 68.72 -44.01 -11.10
C ALA A 480 69.30 -45.27 -10.42
N THR A 481 70.26 -45.06 -9.52
CA THR A 481 70.94 -46.14 -8.78
C THR A 481 69.97 -46.84 -7.81
N PRO A 482 69.90 -48.20 -7.80
CA PRO A 482 69.08 -48.92 -6.82
C PRO A 482 69.53 -48.67 -5.38
N ALA A 483 68.56 -48.46 -4.48
CA ALA A 483 68.82 -48.32 -3.04
C ALA A 483 69.11 -49.68 -2.38
N THR A 484 70.01 -49.68 -1.39
CA THR A 484 70.39 -50.89 -0.63
C THR A 484 69.24 -51.40 0.23
N PRO A 485 68.92 -52.72 0.22
CA PRO A 485 67.90 -53.28 1.10
C PRO A 485 68.27 -53.15 2.59
N ALA A 486 67.34 -52.65 3.41
CA ALA A 486 67.48 -52.65 4.86
C ALA A 486 67.02 -53.98 5.47
N THR A 487 67.75 -54.48 6.47
CA THR A 487 67.41 -55.73 7.17
C THR A 487 66.23 -55.53 8.12
N PRO A 488 65.20 -56.40 8.11
CA PRO A 488 64.05 -56.26 8.99
C PRO A 488 64.30 -56.86 10.38
N THR A 489 64.53 -56.00 11.38
CA THR A 489 64.49 -56.37 12.79
C THR A 489 63.79 -55.26 13.59
N GLU A 490 62.52 -55.45 13.90
CA GLU A 490 61.89 -55.16 15.20
C GLU A 490 60.39 -55.55 15.17
N THR A 491 59.87 -55.82 16.35
CA THR A 491 58.52 -56.31 16.72
C THR A 491 57.33 -55.90 15.81
N PRO A 492 56.40 -56.82 15.45
CA PRO A 492 55.19 -56.48 14.69
C PRO A 492 54.29 -55.47 15.41
N ALA A 493 53.99 -54.36 14.74
CA ALA A 493 53.02 -53.38 15.23
C ALA A 493 51.58 -53.95 15.20
N THR A 494 50.80 -53.66 16.23
CA THR A 494 49.36 -53.97 16.28
C THR A 494 48.65 -53.33 15.08
N PRO A 495 47.74 -54.06 14.38
CA PRO A 495 46.98 -53.48 13.28
C PRO A 495 46.26 -52.21 13.70
N ALA A 496 46.44 -51.12 12.92
CA ALA A 496 45.69 -49.89 13.12
C ALA A 496 44.19 -50.18 12.96
N ILE A 497 43.40 -49.79 13.95
CA ILE A 497 41.94 -49.88 13.89
C ILE A 497 41.49 -49.03 12.68
N PRO A 498 40.67 -49.57 11.74
CA PRO A 498 40.17 -48.81 10.61
C PRO A 498 39.51 -47.51 11.08
N ALA A 499 39.91 -46.38 10.49
CA ALA A 499 39.34 -45.09 10.83
C ALA A 499 37.81 -45.14 10.64
N THR A 500 37.06 -44.76 11.67
CA THR A 500 35.60 -44.68 11.60
C THR A 500 35.21 -43.78 10.43
N PRO A 501 34.33 -44.23 9.50
CA PRO A 501 33.92 -43.41 8.36
C PRO A 501 33.40 -42.05 8.82
N ALA A 502 33.89 -40.98 8.18
CA ALA A 502 33.44 -39.64 8.49
C ALA A 502 31.92 -39.54 8.28
N THR A 503 31.21 -38.97 9.25
CA THR A 503 29.78 -38.71 9.15
C THR A 503 29.52 -37.87 7.89
N PRO A 504 28.60 -38.28 6.99
CA PRO A 504 28.28 -37.49 5.80
C PRO A 504 27.90 -36.06 6.16
N ALA A 505 28.37 -35.09 5.37
CA ALA A 505 28.02 -33.69 5.57
C ALA A 505 26.49 -33.52 5.52
N ALA A 506 25.93 -32.76 6.47
CA ALA A 506 24.51 -32.41 6.43
C ALA A 506 24.23 -31.60 5.16
N PRO A 507 23.07 -31.82 4.48
CA PRO A 507 22.73 -31.06 3.28
C PRO A 507 22.59 -29.57 3.60
N SER A 508 23.11 -28.70 2.73
CA SER A 508 22.95 -27.25 2.87
C SER A 508 21.58 -26.77 2.42
N LEU A 509 21.24 -25.52 2.80
CA LEU A 509 20.06 -24.83 2.28
C LEU A 509 20.15 -24.65 0.74
N ASP A 510 21.34 -24.45 0.20
CA ASP A 510 21.57 -24.30 -1.25
C ASP A 510 21.29 -25.58 -2.03
N ASN A 511 21.61 -26.75 -1.44
CA ASN A 511 21.26 -28.05 -2.01
C ASN A 511 19.74 -28.24 -2.06
N VAL A 512 19.02 -27.78 -1.03
CA VAL A 512 17.55 -27.78 -1.01
C VAL A 512 16.99 -26.82 -2.07
N GLN A 513 17.52 -25.60 -2.15
CA GLN A 513 17.08 -24.59 -3.12
C GLN A 513 17.29 -25.05 -4.58
N THR A 514 18.44 -25.68 -4.87
CA THR A 514 18.74 -26.26 -6.20
C THR A 514 17.78 -27.38 -6.56
N LYS A 515 17.43 -28.26 -5.60
CA LYS A 515 16.43 -29.31 -5.82
C LYS A 515 15.02 -28.74 -6.02
N ILE A 516 14.63 -27.70 -5.26
CA ILE A 516 13.36 -26.99 -5.44
C ILE A 516 13.29 -26.40 -6.86
N ALA A 517 14.34 -25.72 -7.32
CA ALA A 517 14.40 -25.18 -8.69
C ALA A 517 14.24 -26.27 -9.76
N SER A 518 14.88 -27.44 -9.57
CA SER A 518 14.74 -28.59 -10.48
C SER A 518 13.30 -29.14 -10.50
N VAL A 519 12.64 -29.25 -9.33
CA VAL A 519 11.24 -29.66 -9.24
C VAL A 519 10.31 -28.65 -9.90
N VAL A 520 10.52 -27.33 -9.71
CA VAL A 520 9.72 -26.29 -10.39
C VAL A 520 9.87 -26.40 -11.92
N ALA A 521 11.09 -26.55 -12.43
CA ALA A 521 11.32 -26.72 -13.88
C ALA A 521 10.63 -27.97 -14.45
N LYS A 522 10.67 -29.10 -13.72
CA LYS A 522 10.02 -30.34 -14.14
C LYS A 522 8.50 -30.27 -14.07
N VAL A 523 7.93 -29.63 -13.04
CA VAL A 523 6.48 -29.39 -12.93
C VAL A 523 6.00 -28.47 -14.05
N ALA A 524 6.76 -27.43 -14.41
CA ALA A 524 6.44 -26.56 -15.54
C ALA A 524 6.47 -27.27 -16.91
N ALA A 525 7.22 -28.38 -17.02
CA ALA A 525 7.25 -29.22 -18.22
C ALA A 525 6.13 -30.29 -18.27
N LEU A 526 5.32 -30.46 -17.20
CA LEU A 526 4.22 -31.41 -17.21
C LEU A 526 3.04 -30.90 -18.04
N THR A 527 2.47 -31.81 -18.84
CA THR A 527 1.27 -31.57 -19.64
C THR A 527 0.18 -32.58 -19.27
N LYS A 528 -1.05 -32.36 -19.77
CA LYS A 528 -2.18 -33.30 -19.60
C LYS A 528 -1.88 -34.74 -20.07
N ASN A 529 -0.88 -34.93 -20.93
CA ASN A 529 -0.50 -36.21 -21.52
C ASN A 529 0.88 -36.73 -21.02
N SER A 530 1.48 -36.10 -19.99
CA SER A 530 2.82 -36.52 -19.52
C SER A 530 2.83 -37.95 -18.97
N PRO A 531 3.82 -38.78 -19.34
CA PRO A 531 4.04 -40.11 -18.78
C PRO A 531 4.00 -40.17 -17.24
N ALA A 532 3.45 -41.26 -16.70
CA ALA A 532 3.46 -41.52 -15.26
C ALA A 532 4.87 -41.62 -14.66
N ALA A 533 5.89 -41.93 -15.47
CA ALA A 533 7.29 -41.93 -15.06
C ALA A 533 7.80 -40.53 -14.68
N ASP A 534 7.39 -39.49 -15.41
CA ASP A 534 7.82 -38.10 -15.16
C ASP A 534 7.20 -37.57 -13.87
N ILE A 535 5.93 -37.91 -13.64
CA ILE A 535 5.21 -37.62 -12.40
C ILE A 535 5.87 -38.34 -11.21
N ALA A 536 6.27 -39.60 -11.38
CA ALA A 536 6.99 -40.36 -10.35
C ALA A 536 8.40 -39.80 -10.07
N ALA A 537 9.11 -39.28 -11.09
CA ALA A 537 10.40 -38.63 -10.92
C ALA A 537 10.29 -37.32 -10.12
N VAL A 538 9.28 -36.49 -10.42
CA VAL A 538 8.94 -35.29 -9.63
C VAL A 538 8.62 -35.65 -8.17
N GLN A 539 7.82 -36.70 -7.95
CA GLN A 539 7.49 -37.18 -6.60
C GLN A 539 8.73 -37.67 -5.83
N ALA A 540 9.66 -38.36 -6.49
CA ALA A 540 10.91 -38.82 -5.87
C ALA A 540 11.80 -37.66 -5.41
N GLU A 541 11.89 -36.58 -6.18
CA GLU A 541 12.68 -35.41 -5.80
C GLU A 541 12.02 -34.57 -4.69
N ILE A 542 10.68 -34.49 -4.67
CA ILE A 542 9.95 -33.91 -3.52
C ILE A 542 10.22 -34.72 -2.25
N VAL A 543 10.27 -36.05 -2.32
CA VAL A 543 10.65 -36.90 -1.17
C VAL A 543 12.11 -36.69 -0.76
N ALA A 544 13.03 -36.46 -1.71
CA ALA A 544 14.42 -36.14 -1.40
C ALA A 544 14.54 -34.78 -0.67
N ILE A 545 13.87 -33.73 -1.16
CA ILE A 545 13.80 -32.41 -0.50
C ILE A 545 13.25 -32.53 0.92
N LEU A 546 12.16 -33.29 1.10
CA LEU A 546 11.55 -33.54 2.41
C LEU A 546 12.47 -34.30 3.37
N ASN A 547 13.49 -35.01 2.89
CA ASN A 547 14.47 -35.68 3.75
C ASN A 547 15.68 -34.78 4.06
N ASP A 548 16.13 -33.97 3.10
CA ASP A 548 17.16 -32.95 3.34
C ASP A 548 16.71 -31.92 4.38
N ILE A 549 15.46 -31.44 4.28
CA ILE A 549 14.88 -30.48 5.24
C ILE A 549 14.85 -31.07 6.66
N LYS A 550 14.50 -32.36 6.82
CA LYS A 550 14.56 -33.04 8.13
C LYS A 550 15.99 -33.15 8.66
N ALA A 551 16.97 -33.39 7.79
CA ALA A 551 18.38 -33.46 8.18
C ALA A 551 18.90 -32.08 8.62
N ILE A 552 18.53 -31.00 7.93
CA ILE A 552 18.82 -29.61 8.34
C ILE A 552 18.17 -29.29 9.69
N GLN A 553 16.90 -29.64 9.88
CA GLN A 553 16.18 -29.44 11.14
C GLN A 553 16.83 -30.22 12.30
N ALA A 554 17.30 -31.45 12.07
CA ALA A 554 18.04 -32.24 13.05
C ALA A 554 19.48 -31.77 13.30
N ALA A 555 20.03 -30.91 12.43
CA ALA A 555 21.38 -30.36 12.55
C ALA A 555 21.42 -28.94 13.16
N GLN A 556 20.26 -28.32 13.41
CA GLN A 556 20.20 -27.07 14.17
C GLN A 556 20.47 -27.32 15.67
N PRO A 557 21.32 -26.51 16.33
CA PRO A 557 21.57 -26.67 17.76
C PRO A 557 20.31 -26.32 18.57
N ALA A 558 19.83 -27.28 19.36
CA ALA A 558 18.67 -27.07 20.23
C ALA A 558 18.96 -25.95 21.26
N PRO A 559 18.07 -24.94 21.41
CA PRO A 559 18.19 -23.94 22.47
C PRO A 559 18.22 -24.57 23.86
N ALA A 560 18.94 -23.93 24.80
CA ALA A 560 19.08 -24.39 26.18
C ALA A 560 17.81 -24.15 27.05
N GLY A 561 16.67 -24.69 26.61
CA GLY A 561 15.41 -24.74 27.34
C GLY A 561 15.20 -26.07 28.06
N VAL A 562 14.31 -26.09 29.06
CA VAL A 562 13.89 -27.34 29.72
C VAL A 562 12.82 -27.99 28.84
N ALA A 563 13.25 -28.82 27.90
CA ALA A 563 12.39 -29.50 26.93
C ALA A 563 11.41 -30.48 27.61
N LEU A 564 10.23 -29.97 27.99
CA LEU A 564 9.11 -30.77 28.53
C LEU A 564 8.36 -31.55 27.43
N GLY A 565 8.59 -31.22 26.17
CA GLY A 565 8.06 -31.94 25.02
C GLY A 565 6.60 -31.62 24.68
N PHE A 566 6.18 -30.38 24.91
CA PHE A 566 4.85 -29.90 24.55
C PHE A 566 4.77 -29.43 23.09
N ASN A 567 3.56 -29.28 22.56
CA ASN A 567 3.34 -28.64 21.27
C ASN A 567 2.04 -27.84 21.31
N PHE A 568 2.17 -26.51 21.29
CA PHE A 568 1.08 -25.55 21.37
C PHE A 568 0.63 -25.13 19.96
N VAL A 569 -0.32 -25.86 19.37
CA VAL A 569 -0.87 -25.51 18.04
C VAL A 569 -2.12 -24.63 18.10
N ARG A 570 -2.89 -24.69 19.19
CA ARG A 570 -4.20 -24.00 19.34
C ARG A 570 -4.06 -22.71 20.14
N PRO A 571 -4.78 -21.62 19.78
CA PRO A 571 -4.81 -20.40 20.60
C PRO A 571 -5.46 -20.70 21.96
N LEU A 572 -4.88 -20.15 23.04
CA LEU A 572 -5.39 -20.28 24.41
C LEU A 572 -5.72 -18.89 24.97
N ALA A 573 -6.83 -18.76 25.68
CA ALA A 573 -7.35 -17.48 26.19
C ALA A 573 -8.10 -17.68 27.51
N LEU A 574 -8.37 -16.58 28.22
CA LEU A 574 -9.16 -16.56 29.46
C LEU A 574 -10.51 -17.28 29.28
N GLY A 575 -10.84 -18.17 30.22
CA GLY A 575 -12.10 -18.92 30.23
C GLY A 575 -12.04 -20.34 29.63
N LEU A 576 -10.96 -20.71 28.93
CA LEU A 576 -10.85 -22.05 28.32
C LEU A 576 -10.49 -23.15 29.35
N SER A 577 -11.07 -24.34 29.17
CA SER A 577 -10.78 -25.56 29.96
C SER A 577 -10.43 -26.74 29.05
N HIS A 578 -9.14 -27.12 28.95
CA HIS A 578 -8.71 -28.34 28.23
C HIS A 578 -7.25 -28.73 28.55
N GLY A 579 -6.83 -29.89 28.04
CA GLY A 579 -5.49 -30.46 28.27
C GLY A 579 -4.32 -29.59 27.81
N ASP A 580 -4.51 -28.67 26.86
CA ASP A 580 -3.41 -27.79 26.41
C ASP A 580 -3.21 -26.60 27.33
N VAL A 581 -4.27 -26.17 28.04
CA VAL A 581 -4.16 -25.22 29.16
C VAL A 581 -3.43 -25.87 30.34
N ARG A 582 -3.60 -27.18 30.56
CA ARG A 582 -2.81 -27.95 31.54
C ARG A 582 -1.31 -27.93 31.20
N LYS A 583 -0.94 -28.25 29.94
CA LYS A 583 0.45 -28.13 29.44
C LYS A 583 1.00 -26.71 29.58
N LEU A 584 0.19 -25.69 29.28
CA LEU A 584 0.58 -24.28 29.43
C LEU A 584 0.91 -23.95 30.89
N GLN A 585 0.08 -24.41 31.83
CA GLN A 585 0.31 -24.22 33.27
C GLN A 585 1.53 -25.01 33.77
N GLU A 586 1.80 -26.19 33.21
CA GLU A 586 2.99 -27.00 33.49
C GLU A 586 4.27 -26.33 32.97
N ALA A 587 4.24 -25.78 31.75
CA ALA A 587 5.34 -25.01 31.17
C ALA A 587 5.61 -23.71 31.94
N LEU A 588 4.61 -22.86 32.13
CA LEU A 588 4.78 -21.58 32.83
C LEU A 588 5.23 -21.76 34.29
N LYS A 589 4.92 -22.90 34.91
CA LYS A 589 5.34 -23.25 36.28
C LYS A 589 6.85 -23.49 36.44
N THR A 590 7.59 -23.77 35.36
CA THR A 590 9.06 -23.91 35.48
C THR A 590 9.74 -22.60 35.85
N ASP A 591 9.08 -21.47 35.62
CA ASP A 591 9.55 -20.13 35.97
C ASP A 591 8.67 -19.53 37.08
N SER A 592 9.19 -19.53 38.31
CA SER A 592 8.50 -19.00 39.49
C SER A 592 8.38 -17.46 39.52
N LEU A 593 9.12 -16.74 38.68
CA LEU A 593 8.93 -15.29 38.51
C LEU A 593 7.70 -15.01 37.64
N VAL A 594 7.51 -15.85 36.61
CA VAL A 594 6.38 -15.80 35.69
C VAL A 594 5.10 -16.36 36.32
N TYR A 595 5.12 -17.57 36.88
CA TYR A 595 3.95 -18.23 37.47
C TYR A 595 4.15 -18.68 38.93
N PRO A 596 4.31 -17.75 39.89
CA PRO A 596 4.58 -18.07 41.31
C PRO A 596 3.49 -18.93 41.96
N GLU A 597 2.24 -18.87 41.49
CA GLU A 597 1.14 -19.68 42.04
C GLU A 597 1.22 -21.16 41.62
N GLY A 598 1.88 -21.48 40.49
CA GLY A 598 2.20 -22.86 40.06
C GLY A 598 1.00 -23.83 39.98
N ARG A 599 -0.22 -23.33 39.73
CA ARG A 599 -1.47 -24.11 39.78
C ARG A 599 -1.80 -24.74 38.43
N VAL A 600 -1.82 -26.07 38.40
CA VAL A 600 -2.08 -26.86 37.18
C VAL A 600 -3.50 -27.45 37.23
N THR A 601 -4.49 -26.61 36.90
CA THR A 601 -5.92 -26.95 36.93
C THR A 601 -6.44 -27.49 35.60
N GLY A 602 -5.85 -27.06 34.48
CA GLY A 602 -6.42 -27.21 33.13
C GLY A 602 -7.46 -26.15 32.76
N TYR A 603 -7.71 -25.15 33.61
CA TYR A 603 -8.61 -24.01 33.37
C TYR A 603 -7.84 -22.69 33.35
N PHE A 604 -8.03 -21.91 32.29
CA PHE A 604 -7.35 -20.63 32.05
C PHE A 604 -8.09 -19.54 32.83
N GLY A 605 -7.84 -19.49 34.14
CA GLY A 605 -8.33 -18.43 35.03
C GLY A 605 -7.40 -17.21 35.08
N SER A 606 -7.77 -16.24 35.93
CA SER A 606 -7.03 -14.97 36.10
C SER A 606 -5.57 -15.12 36.51
N LEU A 607 -5.20 -16.20 37.21
CA LEU A 607 -3.80 -16.49 37.55
C LEU A 607 -2.98 -16.93 36.33
N THR A 608 -3.56 -17.75 35.45
CA THR A 608 -2.93 -18.17 34.19
C THR A 608 -2.84 -17.02 33.19
N LEU A 609 -3.84 -16.12 33.18
CA LEU A 609 -3.78 -14.86 32.44
C LEU A 609 -2.57 -14.01 32.86
N LYS A 610 -2.39 -13.78 34.17
CA LYS A 610 -1.23 -13.03 34.70
C LYS A 610 0.11 -13.69 34.37
N ALA A 611 0.17 -15.03 34.39
CA ALA A 611 1.37 -15.76 34.00
C ALA A 611 1.68 -15.64 32.50
N VAL A 612 0.66 -15.66 31.63
CA VAL A 612 0.84 -15.42 30.19
C VAL A 612 1.27 -13.98 29.91
N GLN A 613 0.69 -13.00 30.62
CA GLN A 613 1.09 -11.59 30.53
C GLN A 613 2.58 -11.41 30.91
N LYS A 614 3.00 -11.90 32.07
CA LYS A 614 4.40 -11.88 32.51
C LYS A 614 5.34 -12.62 31.55
N PHE A 615 4.90 -13.73 30.97
CA PHE A 615 5.69 -14.46 29.97
C PHE A 615 5.87 -13.63 28.68
N GLN A 616 4.80 -12.98 28.22
CA GLN A 616 4.84 -12.10 27.05
C GLN A 616 5.73 -10.87 27.30
N GLU A 617 5.66 -10.26 28.48
CA GLU A 617 6.55 -9.16 28.90
C GLU A 617 8.02 -9.61 28.97
N LYS A 618 8.30 -10.75 29.63
CA LYS A 618 9.66 -11.30 29.79
C LYS A 618 10.37 -11.60 28.46
N TYR A 619 9.62 -11.94 27.42
CA TYR A 619 10.14 -12.29 26.10
C TYR A 619 9.79 -11.26 25.00
N SER A 620 9.37 -10.05 25.38
CA SER A 620 9.01 -8.94 24.46
C SER A 620 8.01 -9.32 23.36
N ILE A 621 7.04 -10.18 23.69
CA ILE A 621 6.04 -10.73 22.75
C ILE A 621 4.79 -9.84 22.66
N ALA A 622 4.33 -9.31 23.80
CA ALA A 622 3.19 -8.40 23.93
C ALA A 622 3.21 -7.70 25.29
N SER A 623 2.77 -6.45 25.33
CA SER A 623 2.73 -5.55 26.49
C SER A 623 1.31 -5.04 26.77
N SER A 624 1.09 -4.44 27.94
CA SER A 624 -0.23 -3.92 28.34
C SER A 624 -0.75 -2.85 27.36
N GLY A 625 -1.85 -3.18 26.68
CA GLY A 625 -2.48 -2.34 25.64
C GLY A 625 -2.35 -2.91 24.23
N GLU A 626 -1.44 -3.87 23.99
CA GLU A 626 -1.21 -4.44 22.67
C GLU A 626 -2.20 -5.57 22.31
N PRO A 627 -2.61 -5.69 21.03
CA PRO A 627 -3.50 -6.77 20.58
C PRO A 627 -2.92 -8.17 20.85
N GLY A 628 -3.60 -8.93 21.72
CA GLY A 628 -3.19 -10.29 22.09
C GLY A 628 -2.43 -10.41 23.42
N TYR A 629 -2.17 -9.30 24.13
CA TYR A 629 -1.68 -9.34 25.50
C TYR A 629 -2.62 -10.15 26.41
N GLY A 630 -2.06 -11.13 27.11
CA GLY A 630 -2.78 -12.14 27.91
C GLY A 630 -3.35 -13.34 27.14
N ASN A 631 -3.32 -13.33 25.79
CA ASN A 631 -3.78 -14.43 24.95
C ASN A 631 -2.59 -15.16 24.29
N VAL A 632 -2.64 -16.49 24.26
CA VAL A 632 -1.58 -17.34 23.70
C VAL A 632 -1.71 -17.43 22.17
N GLY A 633 -1.48 -16.29 21.51
CA GLY A 633 -1.46 -16.11 20.06
C GLY A 633 -0.26 -16.78 19.38
N PRO A 634 -0.13 -16.69 18.04
CA PRO A 634 0.92 -17.39 17.29
C PRO A 634 2.34 -17.18 17.84
N LYS A 635 2.79 -15.93 17.99
CA LYS A 635 4.11 -15.58 18.56
C LYS A 635 4.34 -16.15 19.96
N THR A 636 3.29 -16.18 20.80
CA THR A 636 3.40 -16.74 22.15
C THR A 636 3.51 -18.27 22.12
N ARG A 637 2.83 -18.95 21.19
CA ARG A 637 2.96 -20.40 21.00
C ARG A 637 4.31 -20.79 20.42
N GLU A 638 4.80 -20.01 19.47
CA GLU A 638 6.14 -20.12 18.89
C GLU A 638 7.21 -20.09 19.98
N LYS A 639 7.21 -19.06 20.85
CA LYS A 639 8.17 -18.98 21.96
C LYS A 639 7.98 -20.06 23.04
N LEU A 640 6.74 -20.51 23.29
CA LEU A 640 6.48 -21.66 24.19
C LEU A 640 6.99 -22.98 23.60
N ASN A 641 6.89 -23.18 22.28
CA ASN A 641 7.42 -24.35 21.59
C ASN A 641 8.96 -24.30 21.51
N GLU A 642 9.55 -23.12 21.32
CA GLU A 642 11.02 -22.94 21.37
C GLU A 642 11.62 -23.33 22.73
N LEU A 643 10.95 -22.95 23.84
CA LEU A 643 11.46 -23.14 25.20
C LEU A 643 11.10 -24.49 25.83
N TYR A 644 9.95 -25.07 25.45
CA TYR A 644 9.37 -26.26 26.10
C TYR A 644 8.94 -27.37 25.12
N GLY A 645 9.32 -27.26 23.84
CA GLY A 645 8.97 -28.20 22.78
C GLY A 645 9.76 -29.50 22.78
N LYS A 646 9.70 -30.19 21.63
CA LYS A 646 10.59 -31.28 21.22
C LYS A 646 11.27 -30.92 19.90
#